data_AF-A0A8H7QGL7-F1
#
_entry.id   AF-A0A8H7QGL7-F1
#
_cell.length_a   1.000
_cell.length_b   1.000
_cell.length_c   1.000
_cell.angle_alpha   90.00
_cell.angle_beta   90.00
_cell.angle_gamma   90.00
#
_symmetry.space_group_name_H-M   'P 1'
#
loop_
_entity.id
_entity.type
_entity.pdbx_description
1 polymer ?
#
loop_
_entity_poly.entity_id
_entity_poly.type
_entity_poly.pdbx_seq_one_letter_code
_entity_poly.pdbx_strand_id
1 'polypeptide(L)'
;MQPCLIFLQSPDGQVTCGSRRQHTDNQAVYHLKAQLNKGKEHQASIINYRKGGQPFVNLVTVIPILGDNGQVDYFVGLQVDLVEQPNSILEKMKDGTYLINYHQNTNALQPFRLKASSNNDDNSLLPYDFSIDEYFREIPSNPTATDIISLLDATRIDYEDAAFNEQQIEKEWNQLVLDQCCDFIHVLSLKGVFLYVSNSSSSILEYEPSELLKNSLSSICHPSDIVPVMRELKNAASNPDKAISLIYRIRRKKSGYIWIDCRGKLHMDQSKSRKCLVLSGREKPVYQLSRSQILRYSHQQLEEEREYWAKLSLAGLYLHVTSTCIDVVGFTCDSLEQESIYQYVENDSMTEITKALDTVKAGKGIASVSHTILNSKGTYVRVISTFYPGDNSYQPSFVLLQVKLPLPSLPITPNSQIPFSSSTDIATISKDENLFAELEPSRTTNWQYELHQLQQSNKRLRDQLEMYNNPSKQRRKKNTKFDDSGESYWDRSYRLTIPEIDLKESNGIYVRPGRTGWEVHVANAQDAKHILTRTDLFPKVNVRFKTEKSLNTKFIGGPNILFLNGQHWKDQRKVMNPSFHRSMPVKVFGKLMVDMFKTMDGQMDINDIEVTDLMTRWTLDALGKAGFDFDFKALAENDNEWVNIYNKVNQGLQNTLYFVFPILDEKFLWISSKRRQMHKDLDHFIKMIEHVIHARRNEINLGGWHNKNLEENEKDILSLMIESENRGEGILSDEELKSNILLFFFAGHETTSNALSFAIYYLAKYPDIQEKARKEAIDILGADSADILPTLAQTKKMVYINQVMKETLRINGPVVGVVPRLVTEDIVLSGTVIPKGSPITIDIFNIQHSEKVWKNANVFNPDRFTTKDEGGEDLAGWIPFGNGARQCIGMNFSLAEQRVMLSMLLRKFDWKLPQNSMHANQVVPKTAAFIIGPKDLHVEFKKRY
;
A
#
# COMPACT_ATOMS: atom_id res chain seq x y z
N MET A 1 -31.28 -16.22 -27.09
CA MET A 1 -31.65 -14.85 -27.51
C MET A 1 -30.41 -13.99 -27.45
N GLN A 2 -30.06 -13.24 -28.52
CA GLN A 2 -28.98 -12.27 -28.43
C GLN A 2 -29.43 -11.10 -27.53
N PRO A 3 -28.62 -10.67 -26.54
CA PRO A 3 -28.97 -9.52 -25.72
C PRO A 3 -28.93 -8.25 -26.58
N CYS A 4 -30.10 -7.67 -26.88
CA CYS A 4 -30.17 -6.35 -27.50
C CYS A 4 -30.24 -5.30 -26.38
N LEU A 5 -29.19 -4.47 -26.26
CA LEU A 5 -29.09 -3.43 -25.23
C LEU A 5 -29.94 -2.22 -25.67
N ILE A 6 -31.21 -2.20 -25.26
CA ILE A 6 -32.22 -1.20 -25.68
C ILE A 6 -31.93 0.21 -25.12
N PHE A 7 -31.04 0.35 -24.13
CA PHE A 7 -30.78 1.62 -23.43
C PHE A 7 -29.69 2.52 -24.08
N LEU A 8 -29.02 2.07 -25.16
CA LEU A 8 -28.09 2.90 -25.93
C LEU A 8 -28.84 3.67 -27.02
N GLN A 9 -29.06 4.97 -26.80
CA GLN A 9 -29.75 5.85 -27.73
C GLN A 9 -28.78 6.55 -28.69
N SER A 10 -29.27 6.89 -29.88
CA SER A 10 -28.60 7.77 -30.84
C SER A 10 -29.15 9.20 -30.70
N PRO A 11 -28.44 10.23 -31.18
CA PRO A 11 -28.94 11.60 -31.18
C PRO A 11 -30.31 11.73 -31.85
N ASP A 12 -30.55 10.91 -32.87
CA ASP A 12 -31.76 10.93 -33.71
C ASP A 12 -32.87 10.02 -33.15
N GLY A 13 -32.63 9.33 -32.04
CA GLY A 13 -33.55 8.37 -31.42
C GLY A 13 -33.79 7.08 -32.20
N GLN A 14 -33.30 6.96 -33.44
CA GLN A 14 -33.41 5.77 -34.26
C GLN A 14 -32.29 4.77 -33.97
N VAL A 15 -32.68 3.60 -33.47
CA VAL A 15 -31.76 2.55 -33.01
C VAL A 15 -32.14 1.21 -33.64
N THR A 16 -31.26 0.66 -34.48
CA THR A 16 -31.41 -0.68 -35.07
C THR A 16 -30.53 -1.69 -34.37
N CYS A 17 -31.07 -2.86 -34.01
CA CYS A 17 -30.29 -3.89 -33.32
C CYS A 17 -29.13 -4.37 -34.22
N GLY A 18 -27.91 -4.41 -33.68
CA GLY A 18 -26.72 -4.91 -34.39
C GLY A 18 -26.00 -3.89 -35.28
N SER A 19 -26.52 -2.67 -35.45
CA SER A 19 -25.82 -1.61 -36.19
C SER A 19 -24.66 -1.01 -35.38
N ARG A 20 -23.64 -0.52 -36.09
CA ARG A 20 -22.49 0.17 -35.48
C ARG A 20 -22.94 1.54 -34.97
N ARG A 21 -22.56 1.92 -33.75
CA ARG A 21 -22.93 3.21 -33.15
C ARG A 21 -21.99 4.28 -33.65
N GLN A 22 -22.49 5.30 -34.35
CA GLN A 22 -21.63 6.37 -34.89
C GLN A 22 -21.19 7.38 -33.82
N HIS A 23 -22.01 7.58 -32.78
CA HIS A 23 -21.85 8.66 -31.80
C HIS A 23 -21.49 8.17 -30.38
N THR A 24 -21.29 6.86 -30.21
CA THR A 24 -20.86 6.25 -28.94
C THR A 24 -19.61 5.42 -29.23
N ASP A 25 -18.68 5.37 -28.27
CA ASP A 25 -17.46 4.56 -28.42
C ASP A 25 -17.80 3.08 -28.66
N ASN A 26 -17.49 2.61 -29.86
CA ASN A 26 -17.76 1.24 -30.28
C ASN A 26 -16.88 0.23 -29.55
N GLN A 27 -15.70 0.64 -29.06
CA GLN A 27 -14.80 -0.26 -28.35
C GLN A 27 -15.37 -0.58 -26.96
N ALA A 28 -15.85 0.43 -26.23
CA ALA A 28 -16.59 0.23 -24.98
C ALA A 28 -17.85 -0.64 -25.18
N VAL A 29 -18.64 -0.39 -26.23
CA VAL A 29 -19.83 -1.21 -26.56
C VAL A 29 -19.44 -2.65 -26.91
N TYR A 30 -18.33 -2.85 -27.63
CA TYR A 30 -17.81 -4.17 -27.97
C TYR A 30 -17.34 -4.93 -26.72
N HIS A 31 -16.59 -4.28 -25.83
CA HIS A 31 -16.14 -4.89 -24.58
C HIS A 31 -17.31 -5.26 -23.67
N LEU A 32 -18.31 -4.39 -23.55
CA LEU A 32 -19.53 -4.67 -22.80
C LEU A 32 -20.27 -5.87 -23.38
N LYS A 33 -20.45 -5.95 -24.70
CA LYS A 33 -21.02 -7.13 -25.36
C LYS A 33 -20.20 -8.40 -25.14
N ALA A 34 -18.87 -8.31 -25.22
CA ALA A 34 -17.97 -9.45 -25.05
C ALA A 34 -18.02 -10.02 -23.62
N GLN A 35 -18.14 -9.16 -22.59
CA GLN A 35 -18.26 -9.62 -21.20
C GLN A 35 -19.64 -10.19 -20.89
N LEU A 36 -20.70 -9.62 -21.46
CA LEU A 36 -22.05 -10.17 -21.35
C LEU A 36 -22.16 -11.57 -21.97
N ASN A 37 -21.53 -11.78 -23.13
CA ASN A 37 -21.46 -13.11 -23.74
C ASN A 37 -20.66 -14.11 -22.90
N LYS A 38 -19.75 -13.64 -22.03
CA LYS A 38 -19.00 -14.46 -21.08
C LYS A 38 -19.71 -14.65 -19.74
N GLY A 39 -20.90 -14.08 -19.57
CA GLY A 39 -21.66 -14.15 -18.31
C GLY A 39 -20.96 -13.46 -17.13
N LYS A 40 -20.15 -12.43 -17.40
CA LYS A 40 -19.43 -11.65 -16.37
C LYS A 40 -20.04 -10.27 -16.19
N GLU A 41 -20.09 -9.80 -14.95
CA GLU A 41 -20.43 -8.41 -14.64
C GLU A 41 -19.45 -7.45 -15.33
N HIS A 42 -19.99 -6.34 -15.85
CA HIS A 42 -19.17 -5.32 -16.49
C HIS A 42 -19.73 -3.92 -16.29
N GLN A 43 -18.84 -2.97 -16.02
CA GLN A 43 -19.15 -1.55 -15.88
C GLN A 43 -18.35 -0.75 -16.93
N ALA A 44 -19.03 0.15 -17.65
CA ALA A 44 -18.42 1.00 -18.66
C ALA A 44 -19.04 2.40 -18.66
N SER A 45 -18.20 3.42 -18.78
CA SER A 45 -18.64 4.80 -19.03
C SER A 45 -18.72 5.04 -20.54
N ILE A 46 -19.86 5.52 -21.01
CA ILE A 46 -20.15 5.72 -22.43
C ILE A 46 -20.93 7.02 -22.65
N ILE A 47 -20.76 7.62 -23.82
CA ILE A 47 -21.58 8.77 -24.22
C ILE A 47 -22.91 8.25 -24.75
N ASN A 48 -24.00 8.65 -24.10
CA ASN A 48 -25.37 8.31 -24.47
C ASN A 48 -26.17 9.58 -24.75
N TYR A 49 -27.34 9.44 -25.38
CA TYR A 49 -28.15 10.57 -25.83
C TYR A 49 -29.54 10.53 -25.19
N ARG A 50 -30.06 11.70 -24.81
CA ARG A 50 -31.47 11.81 -24.36
C ARG A 50 -32.40 11.82 -25.58
N LYS A 51 -33.71 11.62 -25.38
CA LYS A 51 -34.74 11.65 -26.44
C LYS A 51 -34.85 12.98 -27.23
N GLY A 52 -34.07 14.00 -26.88
CA GLY A 52 -33.92 15.27 -27.61
C GLY A 52 -32.54 15.51 -28.22
N GLY A 53 -31.71 14.47 -28.35
CA GLY A 53 -30.38 14.54 -28.98
C GLY A 53 -29.27 15.13 -28.12
N GLN A 54 -29.55 15.49 -26.86
CA GLN A 54 -28.54 16.02 -25.94
C GLN A 54 -27.59 14.90 -25.46
N PRO A 55 -26.26 15.03 -25.68
CA PRO A 55 -25.29 14.07 -25.19
C PRO A 55 -25.12 14.17 -23.67
N PHE A 56 -24.96 13.03 -23.00
CA PHE A 56 -24.54 12.95 -21.62
C PHE A 56 -23.61 11.76 -21.40
N VAL A 57 -22.74 11.86 -20.40
CA VAL A 57 -21.81 10.79 -20.02
C VAL A 57 -22.52 9.88 -19.04
N ASN A 58 -22.54 8.60 -19.37
CA ASN A 58 -23.37 7.62 -18.73
C ASN A 58 -22.56 6.44 -18.23
N LEU A 59 -22.56 6.18 -16.92
CA LEU A 59 -21.95 4.98 -16.34
C LEU A 59 -22.97 3.84 -16.35
N VAL A 60 -22.72 2.83 -17.19
CA VAL A 60 -23.58 1.65 -17.32
C VAL A 60 -22.91 0.47 -16.63
N THR A 61 -23.60 -0.14 -15.68
CA THR A 61 -23.18 -1.40 -15.03
C THR A 61 -24.15 -2.50 -15.43
N VAL A 62 -23.69 -3.64 -15.94
CA VAL A 62 -24.56 -4.76 -16.31
C VAL A 62 -24.12 -6.02 -15.59
N ILE A 63 -25.04 -6.59 -14.81
CA ILE A 63 -24.80 -7.72 -13.90
C ILE A 63 -25.61 -8.94 -14.38
N PRO A 64 -24.97 -10.07 -14.71
CA PRO A 64 -25.66 -11.32 -14.99
C PRO A 64 -26.20 -11.94 -13.70
N ILE A 65 -27.47 -12.33 -13.70
CA ILE A 65 -28.11 -13.10 -12.63
C ILE A 65 -28.16 -14.56 -13.06
N LEU A 66 -27.49 -15.41 -12.29
CA LEU A 66 -27.44 -16.86 -12.51
C LEU A 66 -28.68 -17.52 -11.90
N GLY A 67 -29.31 -18.42 -12.65
CA GLY A 67 -30.36 -19.31 -12.16
C GLY A 67 -29.81 -20.53 -11.44
N ASP A 68 -30.73 -21.35 -10.89
CA ASP A 68 -30.41 -22.55 -10.11
C ASP A 68 -29.60 -23.60 -10.90
N ASN A 69 -29.63 -23.53 -12.23
CA ASN A 69 -28.90 -24.42 -13.14
C ASN A 69 -27.47 -23.92 -13.47
N GLY A 70 -27.03 -22.81 -12.86
CA GLY A 70 -25.71 -22.21 -13.10
C GLY A 70 -25.58 -21.47 -14.44
N GLN A 71 -26.67 -21.29 -15.20
CA GLN A 71 -26.72 -20.48 -16.41
C GLN A 71 -27.30 -19.08 -16.12
N VAL A 72 -26.95 -18.09 -16.95
CA VAL A 72 -27.43 -16.72 -16.78
C VAL A 72 -28.88 -16.62 -17.26
N ASP A 73 -29.80 -16.37 -16.33
CA ASP A 73 -31.23 -16.23 -16.62
C ASP A 73 -31.58 -14.80 -17.03
N TYR A 74 -30.98 -13.80 -16.37
CA TYR A 74 -31.27 -12.38 -16.62
C TYR A 74 -29.99 -11.53 -16.59
N PHE A 75 -30.02 -10.37 -17.26
CA PHE A 75 -29.00 -9.33 -17.10
C PHE A 75 -29.67 -8.07 -16.56
N VAL A 76 -29.15 -7.53 -15.46
CA VAL A 76 -29.63 -6.29 -14.84
C VAL A 76 -28.66 -5.16 -15.15
N GLY A 77 -29.15 -4.13 -15.83
CA GLY A 77 -28.39 -2.92 -16.16
C GLY A 77 -28.73 -1.76 -15.21
N LEU A 78 -27.72 -1.16 -14.57
CA LEU A 78 -27.80 0.08 -13.80
C LEU A 78 -27.19 1.24 -14.60
N GLN A 79 -27.84 2.40 -14.58
CA GLN A 79 -27.44 3.56 -15.37
C GLN A 79 -27.32 4.80 -14.47
N VAL A 80 -26.20 5.52 -14.57
CA VAL A 80 -25.95 6.78 -13.81
C VAL A 80 -25.50 7.89 -14.77
N ASP A 81 -26.23 9.00 -14.78
CA ASP A 81 -25.85 10.21 -15.53
C ASP A 81 -24.80 11.02 -14.76
N LEU A 82 -23.63 11.20 -15.37
CA LEU A 82 -22.48 11.90 -14.76
C LEU A 82 -22.46 13.41 -15.07
N VAL A 83 -23.38 13.93 -15.90
CA VAL A 83 -23.42 15.35 -16.31
C VAL A 83 -24.27 16.20 -15.37
N GLU A 84 -25.36 15.67 -14.83
CA GLU A 84 -26.19 16.37 -13.84
C GLU A 84 -25.54 16.41 -12.43
N GLN A 85 -24.43 15.68 -12.22
CA GLN A 85 -23.74 15.57 -10.95
C GLN A 85 -22.20 15.63 -11.09
N PRO A 86 -21.62 16.79 -11.50
CA PRO A 86 -20.18 16.89 -11.79
C PRO A 86 -19.29 16.73 -10.54
N ASN A 87 -19.81 17.04 -9.35
CA ASN A 87 -19.10 16.89 -8.07
C ASN A 87 -19.17 15.47 -7.49
N SER A 88 -19.92 14.57 -8.14
CA SER A 88 -20.08 13.16 -7.75
C SER A 88 -19.13 12.24 -8.52
N ILE A 89 -18.06 12.80 -9.10
CA ILE A 89 -16.98 12.06 -9.75
C ILE A 89 -15.90 11.72 -8.73
N LEU A 90 -15.28 10.56 -8.92
CA LEU A 90 -14.87 9.65 -7.87
C LEU A 90 -13.46 9.21 -8.05
N GLU A 91 -12.85 8.89 -6.92
CA GLU A 91 -11.67 8.06 -6.89
C GLU A 91 -11.90 6.78 -7.68
N LYS A 92 -10.99 6.53 -8.60
CA LYS A 92 -11.00 5.40 -9.50
C LYS A 92 -10.34 4.23 -8.77
N MET A 93 -11.09 3.16 -8.53
CA MET A 93 -10.49 1.91 -8.05
C MET A 93 -9.71 1.23 -9.18
N LYS A 94 -8.69 0.46 -8.80
CA LYS A 94 -7.70 -0.16 -9.71
C LYS A 94 -8.26 -1.02 -10.84
N ASP A 95 -9.49 -1.51 -10.69
CA ASP A 95 -10.13 -2.40 -11.67
C ASP A 95 -10.93 -1.61 -12.74
N GLY A 96 -10.87 -0.28 -12.71
CA GLY A 96 -11.58 0.60 -13.65
C GLY A 96 -13.00 0.99 -13.21
N THR A 97 -13.43 0.54 -12.03
CA THR A 97 -14.70 0.95 -11.40
C THR A 97 -14.55 2.26 -10.64
N TYR A 98 -15.56 3.11 -10.71
CA TYR A 98 -15.60 4.39 -9.99
C TYR A 98 -16.30 4.21 -8.62
N LEU A 99 -15.81 4.83 -7.53
CA LEU A 99 -16.46 4.77 -6.19
C LEU A 99 -17.28 6.03 -5.81
N ILE A 100 -18.64 6.00 -5.84
CA ILE A 100 -19.46 7.24 -5.66
C ILE A 100 -19.32 7.91 -4.27
N ASN A 101 -18.72 9.11 -4.25
CA ASN A 101 -18.53 10.02 -3.14
C ASN A 101 -19.71 10.98 -3.11
N TYR A 102 -20.66 10.67 -2.24
CA TYR A 102 -21.89 11.42 -2.04
C TYR A 102 -21.73 12.61 -1.08
N HIS A 103 -20.53 13.19 -0.95
CA HIS A 103 -20.34 14.42 -0.18
C HIS A 103 -21.17 15.55 -0.82
N GLN A 104 -22.38 15.76 -0.29
CA GLN A 104 -23.15 16.96 -0.57
C GLN A 104 -22.40 18.13 0.04
N ASN A 105 -22.10 19.13 -0.80
CA ASN A 105 -21.66 20.44 -0.36
C ASN A 105 -22.79 21.00 0.52
N THR A 106 -22.66 20.93 1.85
CA THR A 106 -23.67 21.39 2.80
C THR A 106 -23.64 22.91 2.89
N ASN A 107 -24.08 23.57 1.82
CA ASN A 107 -24.58 24.94 1.89
C ASN A 107 -26.08 24.89 1.60
N ALA A 108 -26.86 25.16 2.64
CA ALA A 108 -28.32 25.11 2.76
C ALA A 108 -28.96 23.71 2.85
N LEU A 109 -29.24 23.28 4.10
CA LEU A 109 -30.26 22.28 4.40
C LEU A 109 -31.62 22.79 3.88
N GLN A 110 -32.00 22.38 2.68
CA GLN A 110 -33.36 22.55 2.17
C GLN A 110 -34.24 21.42 2.76
N PRO A 111 -35.47 21.71 3.23
CA PRO A 111 -36.38 20.69 3.74
C PRO A 111 -36.73 19.69 2.62
N PHE A 112 -36.47 18.41 2.86
CA PHE A 112 -36.86 17.34 1.94
C PHE A 112 -38.36 17.08 2.11
N ARG A 113 -39.17 17.35 1.07
CA ARG A 113 -40.59 16.98 1.06
C ARG A 113 -40.72 15.53 0.58
N LEU A 114 -41.20 14.64 1.44
CA LEU A 114 -41.77 13.37 1.00
C LEU A 114 -42.89 13.69 -0.01
N LYS A 115 -42.96 12.93 -1.12
CA LYS A 115 -44.05 13.12 -2.11
C LYS A 115 -45.38 12.85 -1.39
N ALA A 116 -46.13 13.90 -1.09
CA ALA A 116 -47.53 13.76 -0.70
C ALA A 116 -48.28 13.13 -1.87
N SER A 117 -49.13 12.14 -1.59
CA SER A 117 -50.03 11.60 -2.60
C SER A 117 -50.96 12.72 -3.08
N SER A 118 -50.76 13.18 -4.31
CA SER A 118 -51.69 14.09 -4.98
C SER A 118 -52.94 13.29 -5.34
N ASN A 119 -54.07 13.64 -4.71
CA ASN A 119 -55.40 13.28 -5.17
C ASN A 119 -55.61 13.90 -6.56
N ASN A 120 -55.89 13.08 -7.58
CA ASN A 120 -57.00 13.22 -8.54
C ASN A 120 -56.82 12.26 -9.73
N ASP A 121 -57.83 11.39 -9.86
CA ASP A 121 -58.37 10.63 -10.99
C ASP A 121 -57.75 10.83 -12.38
N ASP A 122 -57.27 9.71 -12.98
CA ASP A 122 -57.79 9.23 -14.26
C ASP A 122 -57.36 7.78 -14.56
N ASN A 123 -58.35 6.94 -14.89
CA ASN A 123 -58.24 5.51 -15.16
C ASN A 123 -57.64 5.20 -16.54
N SER A 124 -56.65 4.30 -16.63
CA SER A 124 -56.74 3.06 -17.44
C SER A 124 -55.46 2.21 -17.49
N LEU A 125 -55.63 0.95 -17.01
CA LEU A 125 -55.01 -0.33 -17.42
C LEU A 125 -53.51 -0.59 -17.17
N LEU A 126 -53.21 -1.41 -16.15
CA LEU A 126 -52.64 -2.78 -16.22
C LEU A 126 -52.56 -3.42 -14.80
N PRO A 127 -52.55 -4.76 -14.66
CA PRO A 127 -53.16 -5.47 -13.53
C PRO A 127 -52.16 -5.90 -12.45
N TYR A 128 -52.50 -5.70 -11.18
CA TYR A 128 -52.25 -6.63 -10.05
C TYR A 128 -52.83 -6.00 -8.77
N ASP A 129 -53.98 -6.52 -8.31
CA ASP A 129 -54.56 -6.20 -7.02
C ASP A 129 -53.65 -6.70 -5.88
N PHE A 130 -53.14 -5.79 -5.07
CA PHE A 130 -52.72 -6.06 -3.70
C PHE A 130 -53.43 -5.08 -2.78
N SER A 131 -54.64 -5.46 -2.36
CA SER A 131 -55.36 -4.83 -1.26
C SER A 131 -54.57 -4.99 0.04
N ILE A 132 -53.91 -3.91 0.46
CA ILE A 132 -53.43 -3.71 1.84
C ILE A 132 -54.59 -3.25 2.75
N ASP A 133 -55.71 -2.85 2.15
CA ASP A 133 -56.89 -2.32 2.83
C ASP A 133 -57.66 -3.37 3.66
N GLU A 134 -57.42 -4.66 3.43
CA GLU A 134 -58.06 -5.74 4.19
C GLU A 134 -57.37 -6.08 5.52
N TYR A 135 -56.14 -5.62 5.77
CA TYR A 135 -55.42 -5.95 7.01
C TYR A 135 -55.62 -4.92 8.13
N PHE A 136 -56.16 -3.73 7.81
CA PHE A 136 -56.27 -2.60 8.76
C PHE A 136 -57.66 -1.93 8.78
N ARG A 137 -58.67 -2.46 8.10
CA ARG A 137 -60.06 -1.99 8.24
C ARG A 137 -60.69 -2.61 9.49
N GLU A 138 -60.35 -2.05 10.63
CA GLU A 138 -61.21 -1.85 11.80
C GLU A 138 -60.41 -1.06 12.83
N ILE A 139 -60.29 0.25 12.60
CA ILE A 139 -59.78 1.19 13.60
C ILE A 139 -60.83 2.30 13.73
N PRO A 140 -61.56 2.39 14.84
CA PRO A 140 -62.24 3.61 15.23
C PRO A 140 -61.19 4.64 15.66
N SER A 141 -61.42 5.90 15.29
CA SER A 141 -60.64 7.07 15.66
C SER A 141 -60.53 7.27 17.19
N ASN A 142 -59.29 7.46 17.67
CA ASN A 142 -58.82 8.01 18.95
C ASN A 142 -59.73 7.88 20.21
N PRO A 143 -59.36 7.01 21.16
CA PRO A 143 -59.64 7.20 22.58
C PRO A 143 -58.39 7.74 23.31
N THR A 144 -58.57 8.61 24.31
CA THR A 144 -57.47 8.99 25.21
C THR A 144 -57.19 7.86 26.21
N ALA A 145 -55.99 7.80 26.81
CA ALA A 145 -55.62 6.77 27.80
C ALA A 145 -56.62 6.66 28.99
N THR A 146 -57.34 7.74 29.28
CA THR A 146 -58.43 7.80 30.26
C THR A 146 -59.72 7.09 29.82
N ASP A 147 -60.01 7.05 28.51
CA ASP A 147 -61.20 6.39 27.95
C ASP A 147 -61.05 4.86 27.90
N ILE A 148 -59.82 4.36 27.90
CA ILE A 148 -59.50 2.93 27.84
C ILE A 148 -59.46 2.31 29.24
N ILE A 149 -58.99 3.05 30.26
CA ILE A 149 -59.05 2.61 31.67
C ILE A 149 -60.51 2.48 32.13
N SER A 150 -61.41 3.37 31.67
CA SER A 150 -62.85 3.26 31.97
C SER A 150 -63.53 2.10 31.22
N LEU A 151 -63.04 1.70 30.05
CA LEU A 151 -63.45 0.48 29.32
C LEU A 151 -62.95 -0.81 29.99
N LEU A 152 -61.72 -0.81 30.52
CA LEU A 152 -61.15 -1.92 31.31
C LEU A 152 -61.87 -2.10 32.66
N ASP A 153 -62.38 -1.03 33.26
CA ASP A 153 -63.25 -1.12 34.46
C ASP A 153 -64.70 -1.52 34.11
N ALA A 154 -65.22 -1.15 32.94
CA ALA A 154 -66.59 -1.47 32.52
C ALA A 154 -66.79 -2.93 32.06
N THR A 155 -65.72 -3.63 31.64
CA THR A 155 -65.76 -5.02 31.17
C THR A 155 -65.78 -6.07 32.29
N ARG A 156 -65.86 -5.64 33.56
CA ARG A 156 -65.98 -6.54 34.73
C ARG A 156 -67.38 -7.14 34.96
N ILE A 157 -68.36 -6.85 34.10
CA ILE A 157 -69.75 -7.33 34.26
C ILE A 157 -70.31 -7.84 32.92
N ASP A 158 -70.05 -9.11 32.60
CA ASP A 158 -71.05 -10.15 32.31
C ASP A 158 -70.39 -11.36 31.64
N TYR A 159 -70.57 -12.52 32.27
CA TYR A 159 -69.97 -13.80 31.92
C TYR A 159 -70.79 -14.48 30.82
N GLU A 160 -70.27 -14.59 29.60
CA GLU A 160 -70.66 -15.71 28.70
C GLU A 160 -69.66 -16.07 27.57
N ASP A 161 -68.60 -15.29 27.29
CA ASP A 161 -67.56 -15.67 26.31
C ASP A 161 -66.12 -15.33 26.79
N ALA A 162 -65.53 -16.22 27.60
CA ALA A 162 -64.23 -15.97 28.25
C ALA A 162 -63.01 -16.10 27.31
N ALA A 163 -63.08 -16.90 26.24
CA ALA A 163 -61.94 -17.16 25.37
C ALA A 163 -61.69 -16.07 24.30
N PHE A 164 -62.73 -15.33 23.91
CA PHE A 164 -62.63 -14.25 22.94
C PHE A 164 -62.12 -12.95 23.60
N ASN A 165 -62.45 -12.72 24.88
CA ASN A 165 -62.04 -11.55 25.64
C ASN A 165 -60.54 -11.55 26.01
N GLU A 166 -59.92 -12.69 26.30
CA GLU A 166 -58.50 -12.73 26.72
C GLU A 166 -57.55 -12.32 25.59
N GLN A 167 -57.80 -12.77 24.35
CA GLN A 167 -57.04 -12.34 23.17
C GLN A 167 -57.26 -10.88 22.81
N GLN A 168 -58.48 -10.37 23.03
CA GLN A 168 -58.80 -8.96 22.79
C GLN A 168 -58.13 -8.05 23.81
N ILE A 169 -58.14 -8.42 25.10
CA ILE A 169 -57.43 -7.72 26.18
C ILE A 169 -55.92 -7.75 25.95
N GLU A 170 -55.35 -8.89 25.54
CA GLU A 170 -53.92 -8.99 25.22
C GLU A 170 -53.54 -8.10 24.03
N LYS A 171 -54.40 -8.03 23.00
CA LYS A 171 -54.21 -7.15 21.85
C LYS A 171 -54.28 -5.67 22.23
N GLU A 172 -55.26 -5.28 23.04
CA GLU A 172 -55.42 -3.90 23.54
C GLU A 172 -54.27 -3.50 24.48
N TRP A 173 -53.80 -4.42 25.33
CA TRP A 173 -52.62 -4.21 26.17
C TRP A 173 -51.34 -4.05 25.35
N ASN A 174 -51.10 -4.91 24.36
CA ASN A 174 -49.95 -4.79 23.46
C ASN A 174 -49.98 -3.49 22.66
N GLN A 175 -51.17 -3.03 22.25
CA GLN A 175 -51.35 -1.75 21.59
C GLN A 175 -51.03 -0.57 22.52
N LEU A 176 -51.49 -0.61 23.77
CA LEU A 176 -51.14 0.39 24.79
C LEU A 176 -49.62 0.47 25.01
N VAL A 177 -48.95 -0.68 25.11
CA VAL A 177 -47.49 -0.74 25.29
C VAL A 177 -46.77 -0.15 24.07
N LEU A 178 -47.24 -0.42 22.85
CA LEU A 178 -46.68 0.15 21.62
C LEU A 178 -46.90 1.67 21.52
N ASP A 179 -48.06 2.17 21.97
CA ASP A 179 -48.40 3.58 21.96
C ASP A 179 -47.63 4.39 23.01
N GLN A 180 -47.30 3.78 24.15
CA GLN A 180 -46.52 4.39 25.24
C GLN A 180 -45.02 4.09 25.15
N CYS A 181 -44.57 3.29 24.18
CA CYS A 181 -43.16 2.94 24.06
C CYS A 181 -42.32 4.16 23.67
N CYS A 182 -41.23 4.41 24.39
CA CYS A 182 -40.27 5.44 24.00
C CYS A 182 -39.32 4.97 22.88
N ASP A 183 -39.27 3.66 22.57
CA ASP A 183 -38.38 3.11 21.56
C ASP A 183 -39.03 3.19 20.17
N PHE A 184 -38.22 3.38 19.13
CA PHE A 184 -38.65 3.38 17.74
C PHE A 184 -38.84 1.94 17.23
N ILE A 185 -40.05 1.40 17.42
CA ILE A 185 -40.41 0.05 16.99
C ILE A 185 -40.91 0.09 15.55
N HIS A 186 -40.30 -0.71 14.68
CA HIS A 186 -40.69 -0.76 13.27
C HIS A 186 -40.50 -2.16 12.69
N VAL A 187 -41.37 -2.48 11.72
CA VAL A 187 -41.32 -3.73 10.97
C VAL A 187 -40.90 -3.42 9.55
N LEU A 188 -39.83 -4.07 9.09
CA LEU A 188 -39.32 -3.94 7.73
C LEU A 188 -39.61 -5.21 6.92
N SER A 189 -39.89 -5.02 5.65
CA SER A 189 -39.77 -6.10 4.66
C SER A 189 -38.30 -6.46 4.43
N LEU A 190 -38.03 -7.62 3.81
CA LEU A 190 -36.68 -8.01 3.40
C LEU A 190 -36.01 -7.02 2.42
N LYS A 191 -36.80 -6.15 1.78
CA LYS A 191 -36.31 -5.10 0.88
C LYS A 191 -36.07 -3.76 1.61
N GLY A 192 -36.26 -3.71 2.94
CA GLY A 192 -36.06 -2.50 3.75
C GLY A 192 -37.23 -1.51 3.71
N VAL A 193 -38.41 -1.90 3.23
CA VAL A 193 -39.62 -1.06 3.23
C VAL A 193 -40.34 -1.18 4.57
N PHE A 194 -40.76 -0.05 5.14
CA PHE A 194 -41.57 0.01 6.36
C PHE A 194 -42.96 -0.58 6.12
N LEU A 195 -43.24 -1.68 6.83
CA LEU A 195 -44.54 -2.34 6.90
C LEU A 195 -45.36 -1.84 8.09
N TYR A 196 -44.68 -1.52 9.19
CA TYR A 196 -45.27 -0.94 10.40
C TYR A 196 -44.26 -0.02 11.09
N VAL A 197 -44.76 1.04 11.73
CA VAL A 197 -43.98 2.01 12.51
C VAL A 197 -44.80 2.43 13.73
N SER A 198 -44.21 2.42 14.92
CA SER A 198 -44.84 2.88 16.17
C SER A 198 -44.98 4.40 16.25
N ASN A 199 -45.91 4.88 17.08
CA ASN A 199 -46.18 6.32 17.24
C ASN A 199 -44.99 7.13 17.81
N SER A 200 -44.04 6.44 18.46
CA SER A 200 -42.76 7.00 18.91
C SER A 200 -41.87 7.55 17.78
N SER A 201 -42.19 7.26 16.50
CA SER A 201 -41.53 7.91 15.37
C SER A 201 -41.72 9.42 15.35
N SER A 202 -42.86 9.92 15.85
CA SER A 202 -43.16 11.35 15.89
C SER A 202 -42.32 12.08 16.93
N SER A 203 -41.98 11.44 18.06
CA SER A 203 -41.10 12.02 19.07
C SER A 203 -39.62 11.89 18.68
N ILE A 204 -39.18 10.69 18.25
CA ILE A 204 -37.77 10.42 17.94
C ILE A 204 -37.38 11.00 16.58
N LEU A 205 -38.11 10.68 15.51
CA LEU A 205 -37.74 11.02 14.14
C LEU A 205 -38.50 12.23 13.59
N GLU A 206 -39.48 12.75 14.32
CA GLU A 206 -40.31 13.89 13.91
C GLU A 206 -41.19 13.60 12.68
N TYR A 207 -41.37 12.31 12.33
CA TYR A 207 -42.24 11.83 11.27
C TYR A 207 -43.47 11.15 11.84
N GLU A 208 -44.62 11.44 11.26
CA GLU A 208 -45.84 10.69 11.54
C GLU A 208 -45.70 9.27 10.94
N PRO A 209 -46.23 8.23 11.60
CA PRO A 209 -46.13 6.85 11.10
C PRO A 209 -46.61 6.70 9.65
N SER A 210 -47.69 7.40 9.29
CA SER A 210 -48.27 7.40 7.94
C SER A 210 -47.31 7.90 6.85
N GLU A 211 -46.37 8.78 7.20
CA GLU A 211 -45.37 9.32 6.27
C GLU A 211 -44.22 8.32 6.02
N LEU A 212 -43.95 7.42 6.96
CA LEU A 212 -42.89 6.43 6.86
C LEU A 212 -43.37 5.11 6.24
N LEU A 213 -44.65 4.76 6.41
CA LEU A 213 -45.24 3.56 5.83
C LEU A 213 -45.05 3.51 4.31
N LYS A 214 -44.76 2.31 3.79
CA LYS A 214 -44.51 2.04 2.36
C LYS A 214 -43.27 2.73 1.77
N ASN A 215 -42.57 3.56 2.52
CA ASN A 215 -41.27 4.11 2.13
C ASN A 215 -40.13 3.17 2.56
N SER A 216 -39.01 3.26 1.85
CA SER A 216 -37.79 2.49 2.16
C SER A 216 -37.02 3.17 3.29
N LEU A 217 -36.46 2.39 4.23
CA LEU A 217 -35.50 2.87 5.23
C LEU A 217 -34.34 3.66 4.59
N SER A 218 -33.95 3.28 3.37
CA SER A 218 -32.90 3.98 2.62
C SER A 218 -33.21 5.43 2.29
N SER A 219 -34.48 5.88 2.32
CA SER A 219 -34.85 7.26 2.02
C SER A 219 -34.55 8.23 3.18
N ILE A 220 -34.52 7.71 4.41
CA ILE A 220 -34.26 8.47 5.64
C ILE A 220 -32.92 8.11 6.28
N CYS A 221 -32.23 7.07 5.79
CA CYS A 221 -30.89 6.71 6.21
C CYS A 221 -29.84 7.64 5.57
N HIS A 222 -28.78 7.97 6.32
CA HIS A 222 -27.67 8.74 5.77
C HIS A 222 -27.00 7.99 4.60
N PRO A 223 -26.67 8.64 3.47
CA PRO A 223 -26.15 7.98 2.26
C PRO A 223 -24.96 7.04 2.50
N SER A 224 -24.00 7.46 3.32
CA SER A 224 -22.79 6.69 3.66
C SER A 224 -23.05 5.45 4.53
N ASP A 225 -24.25 5.33 5.11
CA ASP A 225 -24.65 4.23 5.99
C ASP A 225 -25.65 3.26 5.32
N ILE A 226 -26.23 3.62 4.16
CA ILE A 226 -27.23 2.80 3.46
C ILE A 226 -26.68 1.42 3.11
N VAL A 227 -25.50 1.37 2.49
CA VAL A 227 -24.89 0.11 2.03
C VAL A 227 -24.62 -0.86 3.18
N PRO A 228 -23.94 -0.48 4.28
CA PRO A 228 -23.72 -1.39 5.39
C PRO A 228 -25.03 -1.83 6.08
N VAL A 229 -26.00 -0.93 6.23
CA VAL A 229 -27.32 -1.27 6.83
C VAL A 229 -28.07 -2.28 5.98
N MET A 230 -28.19 -2.04 4.67
CA MET A 230 -28.90 -2.95 3.76
C MET A 230 -28.21 -4.31 3.64
N ARG A 231 -26.87 -4.34 3.71
CA ARG A 231 -26.10 -5.59 3.75
C ARG A 231 -26.40 -6.41 4.99
N GLU A 232 -26.42 -5.80 6.17
CA GLU A 232 -26.75 -6.50 7.42
C GLU A 232 -28.20 -6.99 7.45
N LEU A 233 -29.16 -6.18 6.97
CA LEU A 233 -30.56 -6.61 6.82
C LEU A 233 -30.68 -7.84 5.89
N LYS A 234 -29.93 -7.87 4.78
CA LYS A 234 -29.90 -9.00 3.84
C LYS A 234 -29.20 -10.24 4.41
N ASN A 235 -28.11 -10.04 5.15
CA ASN A 235 -27.41 -11.13 5.85
C ASN A 235 -28.31 -11.78 6.89
N ALA A 236 -29.06 -10.98 7.66
CA ALA A 236 -30.01 -11.47 8.65
C ALA A 236 -31.19 -12.22 8.03
N ALA A 237 -31.63 -11.82 6.82
CA ALA A 237 -32.63 -12.58 6.06
C ALA A 237 -32.16 -14.00 5.70
N SER A 238 -30.85 -14.23 5.63
CA SER A 238 -30.23 -15.51 5.28
C SER A 238 -29.98 -16.41 6.50
N ASN A 239 -29.96 -15.86 7.72
CA ASN A 239 -29.70 -16.57 8.98
C ASN A 239 -30.77 -16.25 10.03
N PRO A 240 -31.83 -17.07 10.18
CA PRO A 240 -32.99 -16.79 11.03
C PRO A 240 -32.69 -16.67 12.53
N ASP A 241 -31.64 -17.34 13.02
CA ASP A 241 -31.31 -17.38 14.45
C ASP A 241 -30.44 -16.22 14.93
N LYS A 242 -29.88 -15.42 14.01
CA LYS A 242 -28.97 -14.33 14.35
C LYS A 242 -29.75 -13.07 14.70
N ALA A 243 -29.55 -12.54 15.91
CA ALA A 243 -30.07 -11.22 16.29
C ALA A 243 -29.40 -10.11 15.46
N ILE A 244 -30.19 -9.16 15.03
CA ILE A 244 -29.78 -7.98 14.26
C ILE A 244 -29.38 -6.89 15.24
N SER A 245 -28.22 -6.28 15.04
CA SER A 245 -27.79 -5.08 15.75
C SER A 245 -27.23 -4.09 14.71
N LEU A 246 -27.84 -2.93 14.60
CA LEU A 246 -27.56 -1.92 13.58
C LEU A 246 -27.32 -0.59 14.28
N ILE A 247 -26.21 0.08 13.99
CA ILE A 247 -25.97 1.45 14.42
C ILE A 247 -25.74 2.28 13.17
N TYR A 248 -26.62 3.25 12.92
CA TYR A 248 -26.58 4.07 11.72
C TYR A 248 -27.20 5.44 11.95
N ARG A 249 -26.96 6.38 11.02
CA ARG A 249 -27.59 7.69 11.08
C ARG A 249 -28.92 7.70 10.36
N ILE A 250 -29.94 8.18 11.07
CA ILE A 250 -31.28 8.35 10.56
C ILE A 250 -31.66 9.83 10.60
N ARG A 251 -32.29 10.31 9.53
CA ARG A 251 -32.71 11.69 9.36
C ARG A 251 -33.99 11.92 10.16
N ARG A 252 -34.03 13.00 10.93
CA ARG A 252 -35.23 13.60 11.51
C ARG A 252 -35.85 14.59 10.52
N LYS A 253 -37.16 14.76 10.58
CA LYS A 253 -37.92 15.60 9.62
C LYS A 253 -37.44 17.05 9.58
N LYS A 254 -37.10 17.63 10.74
CA LYS A 254 -36.73 19.04 10.91
C LYS A 254 -35.31 19.21 11.46
N SER A 255 -34.87 18.33 12.37
CA SER A 255 -33.66 18.57 13.18
C SER A 255 -32.37 17.88 12.70
N GLY A 256 -32.30 17.44 11.44
CA GLY A 256 -31.07 16.90 10.85
C GLY A 256 -30.91 15.39 11.07
N TYR A 257 -29.69 14.87 11.25
CA TYR A 257 -29.43 13.45 11.48
C TYR A 257 -29.15 13.15 12.96
N ILE A 258 -29.56 11.96 13.41
CA ILE A 258 -29.19 11.40 14.72
C ILE A 258 -28.67 9.97 14.55
N TRP A 259 -27.89 9.48 15.52
CA TRP A 259 -27.54 8.06 15.57
C TRP A 259 -28.67 7.26 16.22
N ILE A 260 -29.00 6.14 15.61
CA ILE A 260 -29.94 5.18 16.17
C ILE A 260 -29.26 3.81 16.31
N ASP A 261 -29.43 3.19 17.47
CA ASP A 261 -29.05 1.80 17.75
C ASP A 261 -30.30 0.94 17.69
N CYS A 262 -30.41 0.13 16.64
CA CYS A 262 -31.54 -0.74 16.35
C CYS A 262 -31.18 -2.20 16.61
N ARG A 263 -31.99 -2.88 17.41
CA ARG A 263 -31.87 -4.32 17.66
C ARG A 263 -33.13 -5.06 17.25
N GLY A 264 -32.99 -6.29 16.79
CA GLY A 264 -34.17 -7.11 16.51
C GLY A 264 -33.89 -8.46 15.90
N LYS A 265 -34.90 -9.09 15.31
CA LYS A 265 -34.81 -10.45 14.77
C LYS A 265 -35.73 -10.63 13.56
N LEU A 266 -35.40 -11.62 12.73
CA LEU A 266 -36.27 -12.12 11.68
C LEU A 266 -37.46 -12.85 12.30
N HIS A 267 -38.66 -12.42 11.93
CA HIS A 267 -39.91 -13.08 12.29
C HIS A 267 -40.50 -13.74 11.05
N MET A 268 -41.01 -14.97 11.23
CA MET A 268 -41.68 -15.74 10.18
C MET A 268 -43.13 -15.96 10.60
N ASP A 269 -44.06 -15.51 9.76
CA ASP A 269 -45.49 -15.72 10.00
C ASP A 269 -45.83 -17.22 9.87
N GLN A 270 -46.60 -17.75 10.83
CA GLN A 270 -46.96 -19.17 10.91
C GLN A 270 -48.04 -19.58 9.90
N SER A 271 -48.74 -18.62 9.28
CA SER A 271 -49.89 -18.89 8.41
C SER A 271 -49.66 -18.62 6.92
N LYS A 272 -48.72 -17.71 6.59
CA LYS A 272 -48.33 -17.36 5.22
C LYS A 272 -46.81 -17.22 5.23
N SER A 273 -46.10 -17.83 4.29
CA SER A 273 -44.63 -17.92 4.19
C SER A 273 -43.87 -16.58 4.00
N ARG A 274 -44.25 -15.52 4.71
CA ARG A 274 -43.74 -14.16 4.62
C ARG A 274 -42.80 -13.90 5.79
N LYS A 275 -41.61 -13.41 5.47
CA LYS A 275 -40.56 -13.08 6.43
C LYS A 275 -40.50 -11.56 6.61
N CYS A 276 -40.51 -11.09 7.84
CA CYS A 276 -40.36 -9.67 8.18
C CYS A 276 -39.31 -9.49 9.28
N LEU A 277 -38.74 -8.29 9.34
CA LEU A 277 -37.74 -7.92 10.35
C LEU A 277 -38.41 -7.02 11.37
N VAL A 278 -38.44 -7.43 12.63
CA VAL A 278 -38.96 -6.61 13.73
C VAL A 278 -37.76 -6.00 14.44
N LEU A 279 -37.70 -4.66 14.49
CA LEU A 279 -36.58 -3.89 15.04
C LEU A 279 -37.09 -2.89 16.08
N SER A 280 -36.33 -2.73 17.16
CA SER A 280 -36.49 -1.67 18.17
C SER A 280 -35.26 -0.78 18.15
N GLY A 281 -35.47 0.52 17.91
CA GLY A 281 -34.42 1.52 17.80
C GLY A 281 -34.41 2.51 18.97
N ARG A 282 -33.23 2.85 19.47
CA ARG A 282 -33.03 3.91 20.47
C ARG A 282 -32.06 4.96 19.97
N GLU A 283 -32.35 6.22 20.29
CA GLU A 283 -31.40 7.30 20.02
C GLU A 283 -30.10 7.07 20.80
N LYS A 284 -28.98 7.24 20.10
CA LYS A 284 -27.64 7.14 20.67
C LYS A 284 -27.02 8.53 20.73
N PRO A 285 -27.01 9.20 21.90
CA PRO A 285 -26.45 10.54 22.01
C PRO A 285 -24.94 10.51 21.73
N VAL A 286 -24.46 11.54 21.04
CA VAL A 286 -23.04 11.73 20.77
C VAL A 286 -22.41 12.39 21.99
N TYR A 287 -21.30 11.80 22.44
CA TYR A 287 -20.57 12.28 23.59
C TYR A 287 -19.97 13.66 23.26
N GLN A 288 -19.94 14.55 24.25
CA GLN A 288 -19.33 15.86 24.07
C GLN A 288 -18.29 16.10 25.14
N LEU A 289 -17.04 16.30 24.72
CA LEU A 289 -15.95 16.58 25.63
C LEU A 289 -14.92 17.45 24.94
N SER A 290 -14.76 18.69 25.40
CA SER A 290 -13.78 19.61 24.79
C SER A 290 -12.36 19.26 25.23
N ARG A 291 -11.48 19.16 24.24
CA ARG A 291 -10.05 18.95 24.44
C ARG A 291 -9.41 20.10 25.22
N SER A 292 -9.82 21.34 24.97
CA SER A 292 -9.27 22.51 25.66
C SER A 292 -9.68 22.53 27.14
N GLN A 293 -10.88 22.04 27.47
CA GLN A 293 -11.35 21.92 28.84
C GLN A 293 -10.54 20.87 29.62
N ILE A 294 -10.30 19.69 29.04
CA ILE A 294 -9.41 18.68 29.68
C ILE A 294 -7.99 19.24 29.87
N LEU A 295 -7.46 19.92 28.85
CA LEU A 295 -6.11 20.49 28.90
C LEU A 295 -5.96 21.59 29.96
N ARG A 296 -6.99 22.45 30.11
CA ARG A 296 -7.02 23.48 31.18
C ARG A 296 -6.98 22.86 32.58
N TYR A 297 -7.65 21.73 32.79
CA TYR A 297 -7.65 21.02 34.07
C TYR A 297 -6.48 20.01 34.24
N SER A 298 -5.61 19.84 33.23
CA SER A 298 -4.43 18.97 33.28
C SER A 298 -3.10 19.73 33.23
N HIS A 299 -3.11 21.07 33.30
CA HIS A 299 -1.91 21.91 33.15
C HIS A 299 -0.89 21.87 34.31
N GLN A 300 -0.96 20.91 35.24
CA GLN A 300 0.07 20.73 36.27
C GLN A 300 0.81 19.40 36.06
N GLN A 301 1.93 19.49 35.34
CA GLN A 301 3.04 18.53 35.25
C GLN A 301 2.69 17.09 34.82
N LEU A 302 3.13 16.76 33.59
CA LEU A 302 3.08 15.46 32.92
C LEU A 302 4.05 14.41 33.52
N GLU A 303 3.96 14.14 34.83
CA GLU A 303 4.61 12.98 35.44
C GLU A 303 3.56 12.11 36.15
N GLU A 304 3.27 10.95 35.54
CA GLU A 304 2.50 9.82 36.08
C GLU A 304 1.11 10.15 36.69
N GLU A 305 0.17 10.68 35.90
CA GLU A 305 -1.22 10.85 36.36
C GLU A 305 -1.93 9.49 36.55
N ARG A 306 -2.20 9.12 37.82
CA ARG A 306 -3.13 8.04 38.17
C ARG A 306 -4.56 8.60 38.17
N GLU A 307 -5.29 8.36 37.09
CA GLU A 307 -6.69 8.78 36.94
C GLU A 307 -7.60 7.66 36.44
N TYR A 308 -8.90 7.78 36.72
CA TYR A 308 -9.92 6.97 36.06
C TYR A 308 -11.12 7.79 35.63
N TRP A 309 -11.80 7.30 34.61
CA TRP A 309 -12.99 7.90 34.05
C TRP A 309 -14.19 6.99 34.29
N ALA A 310 -15.36 7.60 34.46
CA ALA A 310 -16.61 6.89 34.64
C ALA A 310 -17.76 7.59 33.93
N LYS A 311 -18.71 6.81 33.44
CA LYS A 311 -20.01 7.27 32.97
C LYS A 311 -21.00 7.14 34.12
N LEU A 312 -21.63 8.23 34.51
CA LEU A 312 -22.64 8.28 35.56
C LEU A 312 -24.03 8.53 34.99
N SER A 313 -25.04 7.95 35.62
CA SER A 313 -26.42 8.42 35.48
C SER A 313 -26.59 9.80 36.12
N LEU A 314 -27.69 10.48 35.79
CA LEU A 314 -28.06 11.75 36.45
C LEU A 314 -28.30 11.62 37.96
N ALA A 315 -28.46 10.40 38.47
CA ALA A 315 -28.63 10.10 39.89
C ALA A 315 -27.32 9.65 40.58
N GLY A 316 -26.18 9.65 39.87
CA GLY A 316 -24.88 9.27 40.44
C GLY A 316 -24.59 7.76 40.44
N LEU A 317 -25.38 6.94 39.74
CA LEU A 317 -25.06 5.52 39.51
C LEU A 317 -23.95 5.37 38.47
N TYR A 318 -22.96 4.51 38.73
CA TYR A 318 -21.93 4.13 37.76
C TYR A 318 -22.54 3.27 36.65
N LEU A 319 -22.62 3.81 35.43
CA LEU A 319 -23.07 3.08 34.24
C LEU A 319 -21.92 2.35 33.55
N HIS A 320 -20.69 2.90 33.66
CA HIS A 320 -19.48 2.28 33.14
C HIS A 320 -18.25 2.91 33.79
N VAL A 321 -17.18 2.14 34.04
CA VAL A 321 -15.94 2.63 34.67
C VAL A 321 -14.71 2.10 33.95
N THR A 322 -13.68 2.94 33.75
CA THR A 322 -12.42 2.52 33.12
C THR A 322 -11.59 1.61 34.03
N SER A 323 -10.83 0.68 33.45
CA SER A 323 -9.99 -0.30 34.18
C SER A 323 -8.92 0.33 35.08
N THR A 324 -8.54 1.58 34.82
CA THR A 324 -7.59 2.34 35.65
C THR A 324 -8.13 2.67 37.05
N CYS A 325 -9.41 2.43 37.32
CA CYS A 325 -9.97 2.55 38.67
C CYS A 325 -9.26 1.63 39.68
N ILE A 326 -8.71 0.49 39.24
CA ILE A 326 -7.92 -0.42 40.09
C ILE A 326 -6.67 0.30 40.63
N ASP A 327 -6.02 1.13 39.81
CA ASP A 327 -4.79 1.82 40.22
C ASP A 327 -5.05 3.01 41.15
N VAL A 328 -6.28 3.57 41.10
CA VAL A 328 -6.69 4.76 41.85
C VAL A 328 -7.40 4.40 43.16
N VAL A 329 -8.46 3.58 43.07
CA VAL A 329 -9.33 3.21 44.19
C VAL A 329 -9.26 1.72 44.55
N GLY A 330 -8.55 0.89 43.77
CA GLY A 330 -8.36 -0.53 44.06
C GLY A 330 -9.57 -1.44 43.80
N PHE A 331 -10.70 -0.88 43.36
CA PHE A 331 -11.87 -1.65 42.96
C PHE A 331 -11.78 -2.10 41.50
N THR A 332 -12.34 -3.27 41.21
CA THR A 332 -12.55 -3.75 39.84
C THR A 332 -13.76 -3.05 39.20
N CYS A 333 -13.76 -2.89 37.87
CA CYS A 333 -14.87 -2.28 37.12
C CYS A 333 -16.23 -2.89 37.49
N ASP A 334 -16.31 -4.22 37.50
CA ASP A 334 -17.54 -4.97 37.79
C ASP A 334 -18.11 -4.70 39.21
N SER A 335 -17.27 -4.25 40.15
CA SER A 335 -17.69 -3.93 41.52
C SER A 335 -18.21 -2.51 41.68
N LEU A 336 -17.79 -1.59 40.80
CA LEU A 336 -18.25 -0.22 40.81
C LEU A 336 -19.45 -0.02 39.89
N GLU A 337 -19.53 -0.77 38.79
CA GLU A 337 -20.66 -0.68 37.86
C GLU A 337 -21.97 -1.05 38.57
N GLN A 338 -23.03 -0.27 38.29
CA GLN A 338 -24.36 -0.33 38.90
C GLN A 338 -24.45 0.11 40.36
N GLU A 339 -23.32 0.40 41.02
CA GLU A 339 -23.33 0.99 42.36
C GLU A 339 -23.43 2.52 42.32
N SER A 340 -23.84 3.09 43.44
CA SER A 340 -23.96 4.54 43.60
C SER A 340 -22.64 5.15 44.08
N ILE A 341 -22.22 6.27 43.47
CA ILE A 341 -21.05 7.02 43.94
C ILE A 341 -21.15 7.41 45.42
N TYR A 342 -22.36 7.62 45.93
CA TYR A 342 -22.60 7.98 47.33
C TYR A 342 -22.19 6.88 48.32
N GLN A 343 -22.09 5.61 47.90
CA GLN A 343 -21.64 4.55 48.81
C GLN A 343 -20.15 4.62 49.14
N TYR A 344 -19.37 5.21 48.22
CA TYR A 344 -17.91 5.25 48.32
C TYR A 344 -17.40 6.60 48.84
N VAL A 345 -18.28 7.55 49.13
CA VAL A 345 -17.94 8.92 49.53
C VAL A 345 -18.38 9.16 50.97
N GLU A 346 -17.58 9.91 51.71
CA GLU A 346 -17.86 10.29 53.09
C GLU A 346 -19.08 11.24 53.18
N ASN A 347 -19.86 11.15 54.27
CA ASN A 347 -21.12 11.90 54.42
C ASN A 347 -20.97 13.42 54.21
N ASP A 348 -19.85 13.99 54.67
CA ASP A 348 -19.58 15.43 54.56
C ASP A 348 -19.42 15.88 53.08
N SER A 349 -18.91 15.00 52.22
CA SER A 349 -18.69 15.28 50.79
C SER A 349 -19.89 14.95 49.90
N MET A 350 -20.92 14.26 50.40
CA MET A 350 -22.12 13.93 49.61
C MET A 350 -22.88 15.17 49.14
N THR A 351 -22.93 16.21 49.99
CA THR A 351 -23.63 17.46 49.66
C THR A 351 -22.96 18.22 48.52
N GLU A 352 -21.63 18.17 48.45
CA GLU A 352 -20.84 18.84 47.41
C GLU A 352 -20.96 18.11 46.07
N ILE A 353 -20.91 16.78 46.09
CA ILE A 353 -21.13 15.96 44.89
C ILE A 353 -22.54 16.15 44.34
N THR A 354 -23.55 16.20 45.20
CA THR A 354 -24.94 16.44 44.78
C THR A 354 -25.08 17.81 44.11
N LYS A 355 -24.49 18.87 44.69
CA LYS A 355 -24.44 20.19 44.07
C LYS A 355 -23.72 20.19 42.72
N ALA A 356 -22.64 19.44 42.59
CA ALA A 356 -21.90 19.30 41.33
C ALA A 356 -22.74 18.60 40.25
N LEU A 357 -23.40 17.49 40.59
CA LEU A 357 -24.30 16.77 39.70
C LEU A 357 -25.50 17.63 39.28
N ASP A 358 -26.11 18.36 40.21
CA ASP A 358 -27.23 19.28 39.91
C ASP A 358 -26.80 20.42 38.99
N THR A 359 -25.57 20.91 39.13
CA THR A 359 -25.01 21.96 38.27
C THR A 359 -24.86 21.47 36.83
N VAL A 360 -24.34 20.25 36.64
CA VAL A 360 -24.20 19.64 35.31
C VAL A 360 -25.57 19.28 34.72
N LYS A 361 -26.47 18.72 35.53
CA LYS A 361 -27.86 18.39 35.14
C LYS A 361 -28.65 19.61 34.67
N ALA A 362 -28.42 20.77 35.29
CA ALA A 362 -29.03 22.03 34.90
C ALA A 362 -28.38 22.70 33.67
N GLY A 363 -27.40 22.05 33.04
CA GLY A 363 -26.69 22.57 31.86
C GLY A 363 -25.82 23.80 32.16
N LYS A 364 -25.45 24.03 33.42
CA LYS A 364 -24.71 25.23 33.86
C LYS A 364 -23.18 25.13 33.69
N GLY A 365 -22.67 24.04 33.12
CA GLY A 365 -21.24 23.85 32.83
C GLY A 365 -20.62 22.66 33.57
N ILE A 366 -19.29 22.69 33.73
CA ILE A 366 -18.47 21.66 34.38
C ILE A 366 -18.33 21.99 35.87
N ALA A 367 -18.38 20.98 36.74
CA ALA A 367 -18.16 21.14 38.18
C ALA A 367 -16.99 20.26 38.64
N SER A 368 -16.11 20.76 39.52
CA SER A 368 -15.01 19.97 40.10
C SER A 368 -15.03 20.09 41.63
N VAL A 369 -14.84 18.97 42.31
CA VAL A 369 -14.93 18.83 43.77
C VAL A 369 -13.74 18.04 44.28
N SER A 370 -13.06 18.54 45.33
CA SER A 370 -12.06 17.76 46.06
C SER A 370 -12.72 17.07 47.25
N HIS A 371 -12.71 15.74 47.28
CA HIS A 371 -13.35 14.96 48.33
C HIS A 371 -12.55 13.70 48.67
N THR A 372 -13.02 12.93 49.65
CA THR A 372 -12.48 11.61 50.01
C THR A 372 -13.31 10.50 49.36
N ILE A 373 -12.65 9.46 48.86
CA ILE A 373 -13.28 8.24 48.34
C ILE A 373 -12.70 7.02 49.04
N LEU A 374 -13.55 6.04 49.35
CA LEU A 374 -13.15 4.78 49.96
C LEU A 374 -12.33 3.96 48.96
N ASN A 375 -11.22 3.37 49.38
CA ASN A 375 -10.44 2.41 48.60
C ASN A 375 -10.82 0.97 48.98
N SER A 376 -10.57 0.00 48.09
CA SER A 376 -10.68 -1.46 48.33
C SER A 376 -10.09 -1.96 49.66
N LYS A 377 -9.08 -1.26 50.21
CA LYS A 377 -8.44 -1.58 51.50
C LYS A 377 -9.18 -1.01 52.72
N GLY A 378 -10.33 -0.37 52.54
CA GLY A 378 -11.14 0.24 53.61
C GLY A 378 -10.62 1.60 54.10
N THR A 379 -9.66 2.21 53.40
CA THR A 379 -9.09 3.53 53.76
C THR A 379 -9.61 4.62 52.84
N TYR A 380 -9.94 5.78 53.37
CA TYR A 380 -10.31 6.95 52.58
C TYR A 380 -9.09 7.61 51.94
N VAL A 381 -9.18 7.89 50.64
CA VAL A 381 -8.14 8.54 49.85
C VAL A 381 -8.70 9.84 49.28
N ARG A 382 -7.91 10.91 49.35
CA ARG A 382 -8.30 12.21 48.80
C ARG A 382 -8.20 12.19 47.28
N VAL A 383 -9.25 12.63 46.61
CA VAL A 383 -9.36 12.69 45.15
C VAL A 383 -9.94 14.04 44.70
N ILE A 384 -9.76 14.34 43.42
CA ILE A 384 -10.44 15.44 42.73
C ILE A 384 -11.34 14.83 41.68
N SER A 385 -12.64 15.06 41.81
CA SER A 385 -13.68 14.56 40.91
C SER A 385 -14.24 15.70 40.08
N THR A 386 -14.11 15.59 38.76
CA THR A 386 -14.59 16.57 37.79
C THR A 386 -15.74 15.97 36.98
N PHE A 387 -16.88 16.65 36.97
CA PHE A 387 -18.12 16.24 36.33
C PHE A 387 -18.34 17.07 35.06
N TYR A 388 -18.40 16.39 33.93
CA TYR A 388 -18.63 16.94 32.60
C TYR A 388 -20.02 16.56 32.09
N PRO A 389 -20.71 17.45 31.36
CA PRO A 389 -21.95 17.08 30.66
C PRO A 389 -21.65 15.99 29.62
N GLY A 390 -22.50 14.98 29.53
CA GLY A 390 -22.29 13.84 28.63
C GLY A 390 -22.62 14.11 27.17
N ASP A 391 -23.59 14.98 26.88
CA ASP A 391 -24.05 15.32 25.52
C ASP A 391 -24.49 16.80 25.42
N ASN A 392 -24.82 17.25 24.20
CA ASN A 392 -25.15 18.64 23.86
C ASN A 392 -26.62 19.02 24.12
N SER A 393 -27.36 18.19 24.86
CA SER A 393 -28.76 18.44 25.15
C SER A 393 -28.89 19.51 26.24
N TYR A 394 -29.97 20.29 26.22
CA TYR A 394 -30.25 21.28 27.26
C TYR A 394 -30.30 20.65 28.68
N GLN A 395 -30.67 19.37 28.74
CA GLN A 395 -30.48 18.48 29.89
C GLN A 395 -29.68 17.26 29.43
N PRO A 396 -28.45 17.07 29.90
CA PRO A 396 -27.61 15.96 29.43
C PRO A 396 -28.21 14.61 29.82
N SER A 397 -28.11 13.60 28.96
CA SER A 397 -28.67 12.27 29.23
C SER A 397 -27.84 11.48 30.26
N PHE A 398 -26.56 11.84 30.43
CA PHE A 398 -25.63 11.24 31.37
C PHE A 398 -24.51 12.23 31.73
N VAL A 399 -23.70 11.89 32.73
CA VAL A 399 -22.55 12.70 33.19
C VAL A 399 -21.27 11.90 33.00
N LEU A 400 -20.20 12.55 32.53
CA LEU A 400 -18.86 11.96 32.52
C LEU A 400 -18.11 12.44 33.76
N LEU A 401 -17.53 11.50 34.51
CA LEU A 401 -16.75 11.76 35.70
C LEU A 401 -15.28 11.44 35.42
N GLN A 402 -14.39 12.35 35.77
CA GLN A 402 -12.95 12.14 35.86
C GLN A 402 -12.53 12.21 37.33
N VAL A 403 -11.80 11.21 37.81
CA VAL A 403 -11.28 11.17 39.19
C VAL A 403 -9.76 11.09 39.16
N LYS A 404 -9.11 12.07 39.79
CA LYS A 404 -7.64 12.20 39.87
C LYS A 404 -7.13 12.11 41.31
N LEU A 405 -5.95 11.49 41.49
CA LEU A 405 -5.20 11.58 42.74
C LEU A 405 -4.36 12.86 42.78
N PRO A 406 -4.44 13.68 43.84
CA PRO A 406 -3.61 14.87 43.99
C PRO A 406 -2.14 14.48 44.27
N LEU A 407 -1.19 15.22 43.67
CA LEU A 407 0.25 15.03 43.90
C LEU A 407 0.65 15.45 45.34
N PRO A 408 1.65 14.78 45.96
CA PRO A 408 2.01 14.96 47.37
C PRO A 408 2.66 16.32 47.74
N SER A 409 2.88 17.26 46.80
CA SER A 409 3.73 18.44 47.03
C SER A 409 3.07 19.82 46.90
N LEU A 410 1.74 19.93 46.87
CA LEU A 410 1.07 21.25 46.84
C LEU A 410 0.09 21.45 48.01
N PRO A 411 0.22 22.52 48.82
CA PRO A 411 -0.84 22.95 49.69
C PRO A 411 -1.94 23.59 48.83
N ILE A 412 -3.08 22.93 48.69
CA ILE A 412 -4.23 23.45 47.96
C ILE A 412 -5.22 24.03 48.98
N THR A 413 -5.45 25.33 48.87
CA THR A 413 -6.47 26.10 49.59
C THR A 413 -7.84 25.45 49.37
N PRO A 414 -8.60 25.10 50.43
CA PRO A 414 -9.99 24.72 50.27
C PRO A 414 -10.79 25.97 49.84
N ASN A 415 -11.61 25.84 48.80
CA ASN A 415 -12.46 26.90 48.21
C ASN A 415 -11.86 27.82 47.14
N SER A 416 -11.16 27.29 46.15
CA SER A 416 -11.19 27.95 44.82
C SER A 416 -12.46 27.53 44.07
N GLN A 417 -13.58 28.16 44.41
CA GLN A 417 -14.61 28.40 43.38
C GLN A 417 -13.95 29.32 42.34
N ILE A 418 -13.31 28.72 41.33
CA ILE A 418 -12.81 29.49 40.19
C ILE A 418 -14.05 30.15 39.56
N PRO A 419 -14.04 31.48 39.34
CA PRO A 419 -15.25 32.21 38.95
C PRO A 419 -15.88 31.59 37.70
N PHE A 420 -17.20 31.45 37.74
CA PHE A 420 -18.04 31.33 36.55
C PHE A 420 -17.61 32.40 35.55
N SER A 421 -16.86 32.04 34.50
CA SER A 421 -16.89 32.83 33.29
C SER A 421 -18.23 32.55 32.66
N SER A 422 -19.21 33.42 32.96
CA SER A 422 -20.44 33.55 32.22
C SER A 422 -20.12 34.00 30.79
N SER A 423 -19.59 33.10 29.97
CA SER A 423 -19.77 33.18 28.53
C SER A 423 -20.97 32.32 28.22
N THR A 424 -22.11 32.99 28.14
CA THR A 424 -23.42 32.54 27.62
C THR A 424 -23.37 32.10 26.16
N ASP A 425 -22.31 31.42 25.75
CA ASP A 425 -22.15 30.88 24.41
C ASP A 425 -21.95 29.36 24.53
N ILE A 426 -23.07 28.64 24.71
CA ILE A 426 -23.23 27.25 24.21
C ILE A 426 -23.35 27.31 22.65
N ALA A 427 -22.79 28.35 22.03
CA ALA A 427 -22.71 28.53 20.60
C ALA A 427 -21.46 27.79 20.11
N THR A 428 -21.69 26.56 19.62
CA THR A 428 -20.76 25.82 18.76
C THR A 428 -19.32 25.73 19.26
N ILE A 429 -19.05 24.72 20.11
CA ILE A 429 -17.71 24.14 20.19
C ILE A 429 -17.25 23.89 18.75
N SER A 430 -16.11 24.45 18.34
CA SER A 430 -15.61 24.24 16.98
C SER A 430 -15.46 22.74 16.72
N LYS A 431 -15.70 22.28 15.49
CA LYS A 431 -15.64 20.85 15.13
C LYS A 431 -14.28 20.21 15.48
N ASP A 432 -13.23 21.01 15.65
CA ASP A 432 -11.88 20.56 15.99
C ASP A 432 -11.62 20.50 17.52
N GLU A 433 -12.54 20.97 18.36
CA GLU A 433 -12.40 20.97 19.83
C GLU A 433 -13.06 19.77 20.53
N ASN A 434 -14.11 19.16 19.96
CA ASN A 434 -14.75 17.99 20.56
C ASN A 434 -13.92 16.72 20.32
N LEU A 435 -13.60 15.97 21.38
CA LEU A 435 -12.87 14.69 21.29
C LEU A 435 -13.65 13.59 20.55
N PHE A 436 -14.96 13.74 20.41
CA PHE A 436 -15.82 12.79 19.73
C PHE A 436 -16.37 13.34 18.40
N ALA A 437 -15.67 14.31 17.79
CA ALA A 437 -16.09 14.98 16.55
C ALA A 437 -16.33 14.01 15.38
N GLU A 438 -15.69 12.84 15.37
CA GLU A 438 -15.84 11.78 14.38
C GLU A 438 -17.20 11.08 14.47
N LEU A 439 -17.85 11.15 15.63
CA LEU A 439 -19.19 10.61 15.86
C LEU A 439 -20.28 11.65 15.58
N GLU A 440 -19.97 12.86 15.09
CA GLU A 440 -21.01 13.84 14.80
C GLU A 440 -21.92 13.39 13.64
N PRO A 441 -23.26 13.48 13.77
CA PRO A 441 -24.18 13.06 12.71
C PRO A 441 -24.06 13.93 11.45
N SER A 442 -23.47 15.13 11.56
CA SER A 442 -23.27 16.09 10.47
C SER A 442 -22.12 15.73 9.54
N ARG A 443 -21.26 14.76 9.91
CA ARG A 443 -20.16 14.34 9.05
C ARG A 443 -20.67 13.56 7.84
N THR A 444 -19.94 13.64 6.76
CA THR A 444 -20.24 12.98 5.47
C THR A 444 -19.67 11.57 5.38
N THR A 445 -18.65 11.26 6.19
CA THR A 445 -17.98 9.95 6.29
C THR A 445 -18.69 9.03 7.29
N ASN A 446 -18.36 7.73 7.26
CA ASN A 446 -18.87 6.74 8.22
C ASN A 446 -17.89 6.61 9.40
N TRP A 447 -18.39 6.49 10.63
CA TRP A 447 -17.56 6.38 11.85
C TRP A 447 -16.56 5.22 11.82
N GLN A 448 -16.90 4.11 11.15
CA GLN A 448 -15.97 2.97 11.01
C GLN A 448 -14.74 3.32 10.17
N TYR A 449 -14.94 4.16 9.16
CA TYR A 449 -13.86 4.67 8.31
C TYR A 449 -12.97 5.64 9.11
N GLU A 450 -13.57 6.58 9.83
CA GLU A 450 -12.83 7.53 10.67
C GLU A 450 -12.04 6.83 11.78
N LEU A 451 -12.63 5.83 12.45
CA LEU A 451 -11.93 5.05 13.46
C LEU A 451 -10.71 4.34 12.90
N HIS A 452 -10.80 3.82 11.67
CA HIS A 452 -9.65 3.20 11.01
C HIS A 452 -8.54 4.23 10.70
N GLN A 453 -8.90 5.44 10.26
CA GLN A 453 -7.95 6.53 10.06
C GLN A 453 -7.28 6.97 11.36
N LEU A 454 -8.06 7.10 12.44
CA LEU A 454 -7.54 7.41 13.78
C LEU A 454 -6.58 6.34 14.29
N GLN A 455 -6.88 5.04 14.09
CA GLN A 455 -5.97 3.95 14.44
C GLN A 455 -4.63 4.05 13.71
N GLN A 456 -4.65 4.38 12.41
CA GLN A 456 -3.42 4.59 11.64
C GLN A 456 -2.63 5.81 12.13
N SER A 457 -3.33 6.91 12.46
CA SER A 457 -2.72 8.11 13.03
C SER A 457 -2.07 7.84 14.38
N ASN A 458 -2.78 7.15 15.29
CA ASN A 458 -2.27 6.76 16.60
C ASN A 458 -1.07 5.81 16.48
N LYS A 459 -1.06 4.91 15.49
CA LYS A 459 0.12 4.07 15.22
C LYS A 459 1.33 4.92 14.83
N ARG A 460 1.17 5.89 13.91
CA ARG A 460 2.24 6.81 13.52
C ARG A 460 2.75 7.65 14.72
N LEU A 461 1.84 8.16 15.54
CA LEU A 461 2.19 8.92 16.74
C LEU A 461 2.92 8.05 17.78
N ARG A 462 2.52 6.79 17.95
CA ARG A 462 3.24 5.84 18.81
C ARG A 462 4.64 5.56 18.29
N ASP A 463 4.79 5.31 16.99
CA ASP A 463 6.09 5.12 16.35
C ASP A 463 6.98 6.37 16.54
N GLN A 464 6.40 7.57 16.44
CA GLN A 464 7.11 8.83 16.73
C GLN A 464 7.48 8.98 18.20
N LEU A 465 6.60 8.62 19.14
CA LEU A 465 6.84 8.72 20.58
C LEU A 465 7.90 7.71 21.04
N GLU A 466 7.90 6.50 20.48
CA GLU A 466 8.97 5.51 20.66
C GLU A 466 10.32 6.00 20.12
N MET A 467 10.32 6.78 19.03
CA MET A 467 11.52 7.46 18.54
C MET A 467 12.01 8.57 19.47
N TYR A 468 11.11 9.26 20.18
CA TYR A 468 11.46 10.31 21.14
C TYR A 468 11.97 9.76 22.48
N ASN A 469 11.35 8.70 23.01
CA ASN A 469 11.71 8.11 24.31
C ASN A 469 12.99 7.28 24.32
N ASN A 470 13.61 7.04 23.15
CA ASN A 470 14.91 6.36 23.02
C ASN A 470 16.03 7.35 22.64
N PRO A 471 16.64 8.08 23.61
CA PRO A 471 17.64 9.12 23.34
C PRO A 471 18.96 8.60 22.75
N SER A 472 19.20 7.28 22.80
CA SER A 472 20.32 6.62 22.11
C SER A 472 20.20 6.69 20.58
N LYS A 473 18.98 6.83 20.03
CA LYS A 473 18.75 7.07 18.59
C LYS A 473 18.86 8.55 18.22
N GLN A 474 18.60 9.49 19.13
CA GLN A 474 18.70 10.93 18.87
C GLN A 474 20.13 11.47 18.89
N ARG A 475 21.01 10.93 19.75
CA ARG A 475 22.42 11.41 19.85
C ARG A 475 23.23 11.20 18.56
N ARG A 476 22.77 10.36 17.64
CA ARG A 476 23.39 10.15 16.33
C ARG A 476 22.91 11.12 15.23
N LYS A 477 21.89 11.96 15.49
CA LYS A 477 21.32 12.88 14.49
C LYS A 477 21.40 14.37 14.81
N LYS A 478 21.79 14.78 16.02
CA LYS A 478 21.85 16.21 16.42
C LYS A 478 23.24 16.80 16.58
N ASN A 479 24.30 16.06 16.27
CA ASN A 479 25.67 16.58 16.12
C ASN A 479 26.12 16.59 14.66
N THR A 480 25.30 17.15 13.78
CA THR A 480 25.74 17.56 12.45
C THR A 480 25.44 19.05 12.29
N LYS A 481 26.49 19.85 12.53
CA LYS A 481 26.77 21.07 11.77
C LYS A 481 26.49 20.78 10.29
N PHE A 482 26.08 21.80 9.52
CA PHE A 482 25.95 21.71 8.05
C PHE A 482 27.05 20.82 7.45
N ASP A 483 26.68 19.61 7.04
CA ASP A 483 27.57 18.61 6.48
C ASP A 483 26.79 17.82 5.41
N ASP A 484 27.47 17.42 4.35
CA ASP A 484 26.96 16.83 3.11
C ASP A 484 26.00 15.64 3.35
N SER A 485 24.70 15.88 3.56
CA SER A 485 23.73 14.80 3.82
C SER A 485 23.31 14.06 2.53
N GLY A 486 24.26 13.33 1.96
CA GLY A 486 24.10 12.34 0.90
C GLY A 486 23.29 11.13 1.37
N GLU A 487 21.98 11.30 1.51
CA GLU A 487 21.04 10.18 1.65
C GLU A 487 21.20 9.20 0.48
N SER A 488 21.36 7.91 0.78
CA SER A 488 21.58 6.89 -0.25
C SER A 488 20.35 6.70 -1.14
N TYR A 489 20.55 6.15 -2.35
CA TYR A 489 19.45 5.82 -3.26
C TYR A 489 18.41 4.89 -2.60
N TRP A 490 18.88 3.96 -1.77
CA TRP A 490 18.03 2.98 -1.07
C TRP A 490 17.20 3.64 0.02
N ASP A 491 17.84 4.43 0.90
CA ASP A 491 17.13 5.11 1.98
C ASP A 491 16.04 6.04 1.42
N ARG A 492 16.35 6.74 0.33
CA ARG A 492 15.37 7.58 -0.37
C ARG A 492 14.21 6.75 -0.94
N SER A 493 14.52 5.61 -1.57
CA SER A 493 13.50 4.73 -2.16
C SER A 493 12.58 4.14 -1.07
N TYR A 494 13.15 3.65 0.03
CA TYR A 494 12.38 3.15 1.19
C TYR A 494 11.54 4.21 1.88
N ARG A 495 11.99 5.47 1.88
CA ARG A 495 11.27 6.56 2.53
C ARG A 495 10.18 7.17 1.65
N LEU A 496 10.42 7.30 0.34
CA LEU A 496 9.57 8.08 -0.56
C LEU A 496 8.80 7.23 -1.57
N THR A 497 9.41 6.17 -2.11
CA THR A 497 8.87 5.52 -3.32
C THR A 497 8.24 4.17 -3.02
N ILE A 498 8.89 3.30 -2.23
CA ILE A 498 8.36 1.98 -1.88
C ILE A 498 7.02 2.08 -1.10
N PRO A 499 6.87 2.93 -0.07
CA PRO A 499 5.61 3.04 0.66
C PRO A 499 4.44 3.41 -0.26
N GLU A 500 4.68 4.33 -1.20
CA GLU A 500 3.70 4.77 -2.20
C GLU A 500 3.42 3.69 -3.24
N ILE A 501 4.45 3.01 -3.75
CA ILE A 501 4.28 1.90 -4.71
C ILE A 501 3.50 0.75 -4.06
N ASP A 502 3.72 0.43 -2.79
CA ASP A 502 3.08 -0.70 -2.11
C ASP A 502 1.66 -0.41 -1.65
N LEU A 503 1.19 0.84 -1.72
CA LEU A 503 -0.23 1.16 -1.49
C LEU A 503 -1.14 0.31 -2.39
N LYS A 504 -2.22 -0.21 -1.81
CA LYS A 504 -3.24 -0.99 -2.54
C LYS A 504 -3.86 -0.23 -3.70
N GLU A 505 -3.71 1.08 -3.78
CA GLU A 505 -4.25 1.96 -4.84
C GLU A 505 -3.19 2.44 -5.86
N SER A 506 -1.89 2.29 -5.56
CA SER A 506 -0.83 2.69 -6.50
C SER A 506 -0.69 1.75 -7.70
N ASN A 507 -0.70 2.33 -8.90
CA ASN A 507 -0.44 1.67 -10.17
C ASN A 507 1.06 1.40 -10.42
N GLY A 508 1.94 1.79 -9.49
CA GLY A 508 3.39 1.58 -9.62
C GLY A 508 4.05 2.47 -10.68
N ILE A 509 3.40 3.56 -11.10
CA ILE A 509 3.94 4.51 -12.08
C ILE A 509 4.09 5.87 -11.39
N TYR A 510 5.27 6.47 -11.51
CA TYR A 510 5.57 7.79 -10.97
C TYR A 510 6.55 8.52 -11.87
N VAL A 511 6.69 9.83 -11.65
CA VAL A 511 7.56 10.68 -12.46
C VAL A 511 8.64 11.26 -11.55
N ARG A 512 9.90 11.19 -11.99
CA ARG A 512 11.02 11.85 -11.31
C ARG A 512 11.95 12.52 -12.32
N PRO A 513 12.68 13.56 -11.93
CA PRO A 513 13.74 14.10 -12.78
C PRO A 513 14.81 13.01 -12.98
N GLY A 514 15.04 12.68 -14.25
CA GLY A 514 16.06 11.75 -14.73
C GLY A 514 17.07 12.43 -15.64
N ARG A 515 17.79 11.64 -16.42
CA ARG A 515 18.91 12.08 -17.27
C ARG A 515 18.46 12.80 -18.52
N THR A 516 17.28 12.47 -19.04
CA THR A 516 16.72 13.07 -20.25
C THR A 516 15.72 14.18 -19.95
N GLY A 517 15.58 14.57 -18.68
CA GLY A 517 14.53 15.48 -18.20
C GLY A 517 13.59 14.74 -17.26
N TRP A 518 12.30 15.06 -17.28
CA TRP A 518 11.30 14.29 -16.55
C TRP A 518 11.13 12.91 -17.19
N GLU A 519 11.31 11.85 -16.41
CA GLU A 519 11.18 10.47 -16.85
C GLU A 519 10.05 9.77 -16.10
N VAL A 520 9.27 8.97 -16.83
CA VAL A 520 8.26 8.07 -16.25
C VAL A 520 8.95 6.83 -15.72
N HIS A 521 8.82 6.56 -14.43
CA HIS A 521 9.34 5.37 -13.79
C HIS A 521 8.23 4.33 -13.60
N VAL A 522 8.53 3.11 -14.04
CA VAL A 522 7.63 1.96 -13.94
C VAL A 522 8.18 0.97 -12.93
N ALA A 523 7.44 0.78 -11.84
CA ALA A 523 7.71 -0.19 -10.79
C ALA A 523 6.67 -1.32 -10.72
N ASN A 524 5.76 -1.41 -11.70
CA ASN A 524 4.88 -2.56 -11.88
C ASN A 524 5.59 -3.65 -12.71
N ALA A 525 5.67 -4.87 -12.19
CA ALA A 525 6.39 -5.98 -12.84
C ALA A 525 5.77 -6.41 -14.19
N GLN A 526 4.44 -6.35 -14.33
CA GLN A 526 3.76 -6.75 -15.57
C GLN A 526 4.00 -5.71 -16.68
N ASP A 527 3.89 -4.42 -16.36
CA ASP A 527 4.22 -3.36 -17.31
C ASP A 527 5.71 -3.37 -17.67
N ALA A 528 6.59 -3.60 -16.70
CA ALA A 528 8.02 -3.76 -16.97
C ALA A 528 8.28 -4.90 -17.98
N LYS A 529 7.61 -6.05 -17.82
CA LYS A 529 7.69 -7.17 -18.78
C LYS A 529 7.16 -6.76 -20.15
N HIS A 530 6.05 -6.03 -20.22
CA HIS A 530 5.51 -5.51 -21.49
C HIS A 530 6.50 -4.58 -22.20
N ILE A 531 7.10 -3.63 -21.48
CA ILE A 531 8.09 -2.70 -22.01
C ILE A 531 9.36 -3.42 -22.50
N LEU A 532 9.83 -4.43 -21.75
CA LEU A 532 11.05 -5.17 -22.09
C LEU A 532 10.89 -6.08 -23.31
N THR A 533 9.68 -6.59 -23.55
CA THR A 533 9.38 -7.52 -24.64
C THR A 533 9.05 -6.80 -25.96
N ARG A 534 8.41 -5.63 -25.92
CA ARG A 534 8.03 -4.82 -27.10
C ARG A 534 9.10 -3.78 -27.47
N THR A 535 10.26 -4.23 -27.95
CA THR A 535 11.39 -3.35 -28.29
C THR A 535 11.13 -2.38 -29.44
N ASP A 536 10.13 -2.67 -30.27
CA ASP A 536 9.61 -1.86 -31.36
C ASP A 536 8.88 -0.61 -30.85
N LEU A 537 8.02 -0.77 -29.83
CA LEU A 537 7.26 0.31 -29.21
C LEU A 537 8.06 1.12 -28.18
N PHE A 538 9.10 0.49 -27.62
CA PHE A 538 9.95 1.08 -26.59
C PHE A 538 11.44 0.98 -26.97
N PRO A 539 11.87 1.60 -28.09
CA PRO A 539 13.29 1.72 -28.40
C PRO A 539 14.01 2.47 -27.27
N LYS A 540 15.28 2.17 -27.04
CA LYS A 540 16.08 2.94 -26.07
C LYS A 540 16.14 4.39 -26.54
N VAL A 541 16.04 5.35 -25.62
CA VAL A 541 16.26 6.76 -25.96
C VAL A 541 17.62 6.87 -26.62
N ASN A 542 17.70 7.64 -27.69
CA ASN A 542 18.99 7.92 -28.31
C ASN A 542 19.77 8.85 -27.37
N VAL A 543 20.44 8.26 -26.38
CA VAL A 543 21.33 8.95 -25.45
C VAL A 543 22.69 9.15 -26.12
N ARG A 544 22.71 9.58 -27.40
CA ARG A 544 23.87 10.35 -27.85
C ARG A 544 23.90 11.55 -26.92
N PHE A 545 24.81 11.52 -25.95
CA PHE A 545 24.97 12.62 -25.02
C PHE A 545 25.00 13.89 -25.86
N LYS A 546 24.25 14.91 -25.44
CA LYS A 546 23.95 16.11 -26.25
C LYS A 546 25.18 16.79 -26.86
N THR A 547 26.39 16.42 -26.44
CA THR A 547 27.67 16.85 -26.96
C THR A 547 28.53 15.64 -27.39
N GLU A 548 28.98 15.63 -28.65
CA GLU A 548 29.80 14.54 -29.21
C GLU A 548 31.16 14.39 -28.52
N LYS A 549 31.68 15.48 -27.94
CA LYS A 549 32.99 15.55 -27.29
C LYS A 549 32.97 15.27 -25.79
N SER A 550 31.82 14.93 -25.19
CA SER A 550 31.77 14.63 -23.76
C SER A 550 32.59 13.38 -23.40
N LEU A 551 33.06 13.32 -22.14
CA LEU A 551 33.80 12.15 -21.63
C LEU A 551 33.00 10.85 -21.79
N ASN A 552 31.70 10.86 -21.46
CA ASN A 552 30.83 9.70 -21.57
C ASN A 552 30.58 9.27 -23.03
N THR A 553 30.43 10.25 -23.96
CA THR A 553 30.28 9.95 -25.39
C THR A 553 31.53 9.28 -25.95
N LYS A 554 32.70 9.79 -25.56
CA LYS A 554 33.98 9.27 -26.03
C LYS A 554 34.26 7.86 -25.54
N PHE A 555 33.80 7.52 -24.32
CA PHE A 555 34.01 6.20 -23.74
C PHE A 555 33.04 5.14 -24.27
N ILE A 556 31.72 5.37 -24.15
CA ILE A 556 30.68 4.37 -24.48
C ILE A 556 29.62 4.89 -25.47
N GLY A 557 29.80 6.06 -26.07
CA GLY A 557 28.85 6.66 -27.00
C GLY A 557 28.94 6.20 -28.45
N GLY A 558 29.90 5.32 -28.78
CA GLY A 558 30.05 4.70 -30.10
C GLY A 558 28.93 3.69 -30.44
N PRO A 559 28.93 3.10 -31.66
CA PRO A 559 27.91 2.14 -32.10
C PRO A 559 28.05 0.78 -31.40
N ASN A 560 27.48 0.68 -30.20
CA ASN A 560 27.47 -0.55 -29.39
C ASN A 560 26.06 -1.07 -29.07
N ILE A 561 25.97 -2.34 -28.68
CA ILE A 561 24.69 -3.01 -28.43
C ILE A 561 23.88 -2.42 -27.26
N LEU A 562 24.50 -1.62 -26.39
CA LEU A 562 23.81 -0.97 -25.28
C LEU A 562 22.89 0.15 -25.78
N PHE A 563 23.30 0.95 -26.77
CA PHE A 563 22.54 2.11 -27.23
C PHE A 563 21.89 1.93 -28.61
N LEU A 564 22.39 1.03 -29.45
CA LEU A 564 21.82 0.80 -30.78
C LEU A 564 20.36 0.31 -30.73
N ASN A 565 19.59 0.65 -31.76
CA ASN A 565 18.20 0.23 -31.96
C ASN A 565 17.98 -0.33 -33.37
N GLY A 566 16.82 -0.96 -33.58
CA GLY A 566 16.40 -1.43 -34.90
C GLY A 566 17.33 -2.50 -35.49
N GLN A 567 17.59 -2.39 -36.80
CA GLN A 567 18.35 -3.39 -37.55
C GLN A 567 19.83 -3.43 -37.14
N HIS A 568 20.48 -2.28 -36.96
CA HIS A 568 21.88 -2.21 -36.53
C HIS A 568 22.16 -2.97 -35.23
N TRP A 569 21.24 -2.89 -34.26
CA TRP A 569 21.35 -3.68 -33.03
C TRP A 569 21.20 -5.18 -33.28
N LYS A 570 20.26 -5.59 -34.15
CA LYS A 570 20.05 -7.00 -34.50
C LYS A 570 21.27 -7.59 -35.20
N ASP A 571 21.89 -6.85 -36.11
CA ASP A 571 23.06 -7.29 -36.87
C ASP A 571 24.25 -7.56 -35.94
N GLN A 572 24.56 -6.63 -35.02
CA GLN A 572 25.62 -6.84 -34.04
C GLN A 572 25.31 -8.00 -33.06
N ARG A 573 24.05 -8.13 -32.61
CA ARG A 573 23.65 -9.24 -31.73
C ARG A 573 23.70 -10.60 -32.40
N LYS A 574 23.50 -10.66 -33.71
CA LYS A 574 23.64 -11.91 -34.50
C LYS A 574 25.06 -12.46 -34.41
N VAL A 575 26.06 -11.58 -34.41
CA VAL A 575 27.49 -11.92 -34.25
C VAL A 575 27.84 -12.24 -32.79
N MET A 576 27.35 -11.44 -31.85
CA MET A 576 27.79 -11.54 -30.44
C MET A 576 27.09 -12.66 -29.65
N ASN A 577 25.81 -12.94 -29.90
CA ASN A 577 25.08 -13.94 -29.13
C ASN A 577 25.73 -15.34 -29.18
N PRO A 578 26.14 -15.87 -30.35
CA PRO A 578 26.84 -17.15 -30.41
C PRO A 578 28.13 -17.14 -29.58
N SER A 579 28.91 -16.07 -29.65
CA SER A 579 30.18 -15.93 -28.91
C SER A 579 29.98 -16.03 -27.38
N PHE A 580 28.97 -15.35 -26.84
CA PHE A 580 28.64 -15.41 -25.41
C PHE A 580 27.94 -16.71 -24.98
N HIS A 581 27.21 -17.39 -25.87
CA HIS A 581 26.61 -18.69 -25.55
C HIS A 581 27.62 -19.83 -25.59
N ARG A 582 28.61 -19.74 -26.49
CA ARG A 582 29.69 -20.72 -26.62
C ARG A 582 30.66 -20.61 -25.46
N SER A 583 31.13 -19.41 -25.12
CA SER A 583 32.13 -19.20 -24.06
C SER A 583 31.55 -19.37 -22.64
N MET A 584 32.06 -20.35 -21.90
CA MET A 584 31.77 -20.59 -20.48
C MET A 584 33.02 -21.15 -19.76
N PRO A 585 34.06 -20.31 -19.56
CA PRO A 585 35.40 -20.79 -19.21
C PRO A 585 35.58 -21.02 -17.71
N VAL A 586 34.90 -22.06 -17.21
CA VAL A 586 34.89 -22.45 -15.79
C VAL A 586 36.31 -22.78 -15.29
N LYS A 587 37.14 -23.39 -16.14
CA LYS A 587 38.53 -23.74 -15.78
C LYS A 587 39.37 -22.48 -15.58
N VAL A 588 39.16 -21.44 -16.41
CA VAL A 588 39.86 -20.15 -16.27
C VAL A 588 39.48 -19.47 -14.95
N PHE A 589 38.19 -19.37 -14.63
CA PHE A 589 37.72 -18.80 -13.37
C PHE A 589 38.28 -19.56 -12.16
N GLY A 590 38.31 -20.89 -12.23
CA GLY A 590 38.86 -21.70 -11.15
C GLY A 590 40.35 -21.46 -10.94
N LYS A 591 41.15 -21.36 -12.02
CA LYS A 591 42.59 -21.05 -11.92
C LYS A 591 42.82 -19.67 -11.30
N LEU A 592 42.02 -18.67 -11.68
CA LEU A 592 42.09 -17.34 -11.09
C LEU A 592 41.74 -17.33 -9.60
N MET A 593 40.82 -18.18 -9.14
CA MET A 593 40.57 -18.36 -7.71
C MET A 593 41.80 -18.93 -6.98
N VAL A 594 42.50 -19.88 -7.58
CA VAL A 594 43.75 -20.40 -7.00
C VAL A 594 44.81 -19.30 -6.90
N ASP A 595 44.92 -18.44 -7.92
CA ASP A 595 45.86 -17.32 -7.88
C ASP A 595 45.44 -16.28 -6.83
N MET A 596 44.14 -15.98 -6.70
CA MET A 596 43.63 -15.12 -5.62
C MET A 596 43.94 -15.68 -4.24
N PHE A 597 43.80 -17.00 -4.03
CA PHE A 597 44.14 -17.62 -2.76
C PHE A 597 45.62 -17.48 -2.41
N LYS A 598 46.52 -17.57 -3.40
CA LYS A 598 47.96 -17.32 -3.19
C LYS A 598 48.21 -15.87 -2.78
N THR A 599 47.53 -14.91 -3.41
CA THR A 599 47.64 -13.49 -3.04
C THR A 599 47.13 -13.25 -1.62
N MET A 600 45.98 -13.83 -1.25
CA MET A 600 45.42 -13.73 0.10
C MET A 600 46.35 -14.36 1.16
N ASP A 601 46.95 -15.52 0.87
CA ASP A 601 47.85 -16.22 1.79
C ASP A 601 49.21 -15.51 1.96
N GLY A 602 49.70 -14.82 0.91
CA GLY A 602 51.06 -14.29 0.88
C GLY A 602 51.21 -12.78 1.08
N GLN A 603 50.17 -11.98 0.82
CA GLN A 603 50.31 -10.52 0.68
C GLN A 603 49.22 -9.71 1.40
N MET A 604 48.19 -10.33 1.95
CA MET A 604 47.04 -9.63 2.55
C MET A 604 46.87 -9.99 4.03
N ASP A 605 46.42 -9.03 4.84
CA ASP A 605 45.94 -9.34 6.18
C ASP A 605 44.54 -9.94 6.07
N ILE A 606 44.45 -11.24 6.26
CA ILE A 606 43.18 -11.99 6.23
C ILE A 606 42.16 -11.48 7.25
N ASN A 607 42.59 -10.75 8.28
CA ASN A 607 41.68 -10.19 9.28
C ASN A 607 41.04 -8.87 8.82
N ASP A 608 41.51 -8.25 7.74
CA ASP A 608 40.95 -6.98 7.24
C ASP A 608 41.14 -6.83 5.72
N ILE A 609 40.28 -7.51 4.95
CA ILE A 609 40.32 -7.46 3.49
C ILE A 609 39.25 -6.50 2.97
N GLU A 610 39.66 -5.52 2.17
CA GLU A 610 38.74 -4.70 1.36
C GLU A 610 38.19 -5.55 0.19
N VAL A 611 36.99 -6.10 0.38
CA VAL A 611 36.36 -7.02 -0.56
C VAL A 611 36.08 -6.35 -1.90
N THR A 612 35.64 -5.10 -1.91
CA THR A 612 35.26 -4.41 -3.17
C THR A 612 36.43 -4.28 -4.14
N ASP A 613 37.62 -3.91 -3.65
CA ASP A 613 38.84 -3.84 -4.47
C ASP A 613 39.27 -5.24 -4.94
N LEU A 614 39.29 -6.22 -4.02
CA LEU A 614 39.67 -7.60 -4.36
C LEU A 614 38.77 -8.20 -5.44
N MET A 615 37.45 -8.04 -5.32
CA MET A 615 36.48 -8.52 -6.31
C MET A 615 36.67 -7.81 -7.64
N THR A 616 36.97 -6.51 -7.64
CA THR A 616 37.19 -5.73 -8.86
C THR A 616 38.45 -6.19 -9.60
N ARG A 617 39.54 -6.45 -8.88
CA ARG A 617 40.78 -7.01 -9.46
C ARG A 617 40.56 -8.40 -10.03
N TRP A 618 39.86 -9.26 -9.28
CA TRP A 618 39.57 -10.61 -9.72
C TRP A 618 38.68 -10.66 -10.96
N THR A 619 37.58 -9.88 -10.99
CA THR A 619 36.69 -9.86 -12.16
C THR A 619 37.34 -9.18 -13.37
N LEU A 620 38.28 -8.25 -13.15
CA LEU A 620 39.07 -7.65 -14.23
C LEU A 620 39.98 -8.71 -14.88
N ASP A 621 40.71 -9.50 -14.09
CA ASP A 621 41.53 -10.61 -14.62
C ASP A 621 40.68 -11.72 -15.25
N ALA A 622 39.50 -12.01 -14.67
CA ALA A 622 38.53 -12.93 -15.25
C ALA A 622 38.07 -12.46 -16.62
N LEU A 623 37.63 -11.21 -16.73
CA LEU A 623 37.22 -10.62 -18.01
C LEU A 623 38.38 -10.54 -19.01
N GLY A 624 39.59 -10.25 -18.55
CA GLY A 624 40.78 -10.25 -19.39
C GLY A 624 41.04 -11.60 -20.04
N LYS A 625 41.19 -12.66 -19.22
CA LYS A 625 41.52 -14.00 -19.71
C LYS A 625 40.37 -14.65 -20.47
N ALA A 626 39.16 -14.61 -19.90
CA ALA A 626 37.99 -15.28 -20.49
C ALA A 626 37.29 -14.45 -21.57
N GLY A 627 37.43 -13.13 -21.56
CA GLY A 627 36.81 -12.23 -22.53
C GLY A 627 37.74 -11.89 -23.70
N PHE A 628 39.00 -11.58 -23.42
CA PHE A 628 39.93 -10.99 -24.40
C PHE A 628 41.23 -11.80 -24.62
N ASP A 629 41.42 -12.91 -23.91
CA ASP A 629 42.69 -13.66 -23.80
C ASP A 629 43.88 -12.76 -23.44
N PHE A 630 43.66 -11.86 -22.48
CA PHE A 630 44.66 -10.89 -22.01
C PHE A 630 44.78 -10.96 -20.49
N ASP A 631 46.00 -11.13 -19.97
CA ASP A 631 46.26 -11.12 -18.53
C ASP A 631 46.56 -9.69 -18.06
N PHE A 632 45.58 -9.04 -17.41
CA PHE A 632 45.80 -7.72 -16.83
C PHE A 632 46.74 -7.76 -15.63
N LYS A 633 46.89 -8.91 -14.96
CA LYS A 633 47.65 -9.09 -13.71
C LYS A 633 47.17 -8.18 -12.58
N ALA A 634 45.87 -7.86 -12.56
CA ALA A 634 45.27 -6.98 -11.57
C ALA A 634 45.36 -7.54 -10.15
N LEU A 635 45.33 -8.87 -9.99
CA LEU A 635 45.49 -9.55 -8.69
C LEU A 635 46.94 -9.64 -8.21
N ALA A 636 47.91 -9.74 -9.12
CA ALA A 636 49.31 -9.99 -8.78
C ALA A 636 50.09 -8.70 -8.50
N GLU A 637 49.71 -7.60 -9.15
CA GLU A 637 50.41 -6.33 -9.08
C GLU A 637 49.52 -5.27 -8.39
N ASN A 638 49.89 -4.87 -7.17
CA ASN A 638 49.12 -3.86 -6.42
C ASN A 638 49.08 -2.51 -7.15
N ASP A 639 50.21 -2.09 -7.77
CA ASP A 639 50.34 -0.86 -8.56
C ASP A 639 50.20 -1.14 -10.07
N ASN A 640 49.04 -1.68 -10.46
CA ASN A 640 48.78 -2.05 -11.84
C ASN A 640 48.31 -0.83 -12.68
N GLU A 641 48.96 -0.59 -13.82
CA GLU A 641 48.63 0.54 -14.71
C GLU A 641 47.16 0.51 -15.14
N TRP A 642 46.60 -0.65 -15.48
CA TRP A 642 45.21 -0.81 -15.92
C TRP A 642 44.22 -0.44 -14.83
N VAL A 643 44.43 -0.93 -13.61
CA VAL A 643 43.58 -0.62 -12.45
C VAL A 643 43.64 0.88 -12.14
N ASN A 644 44.85 1.45 -12.14
CA ASN A 644 45.08 2.86 -11.84
C ASN A 644 44.44 3.80 -12.87
N ILE A 645 44.65 3.56 -14.16
CA ILE A 645 44.08 4.40 -15.22
C ILE A 645 42.55 4.25 -15.25
N TYR A 646 42.03 3.02 -15.09
CA TYR A 646 40.60 2.78 -15.06
C TYR A 646 39.93 3.46 -13.89
N ASN A 647 40.51 3.38 -12.68
CA ASN A 647 39.97 4.06 -11.50
C ASN A 647 39.89 5.58 -11.69
N LYS A 648 40.90 6.20 -12.32
CA LYS A 648 40.87 7.63 -12.70
C LYS A 648 39.74 7.92 -13.69
N VAL A 649 39.63 7.13 -14.76
CA VAL A 649 38.59 7.29 -15.79
C VAL A 649 37.21 7.10 -15.18
N ASN A 650 36.98 6.05 -14.37
CA ASN A 650 35.71 5.79 -13.69
C ASN A 650 35.34 6.92 -12.73
N GLN A 651 36.31 7.49 -12.00
CA GLN A 651 36.07 8.68 -11.18
C GLN A 651 35.59 9.87 -12.01
N GLY A 652 36.12 10.06 -13.23
CA GLY A 652 35.63 11.06 -14.18
C GLY A 652 34.22 10.77 -14.69
N LEU A 653 33.95 9.52 -15.09
CA LEU A 653 32.67 9.09 -15.65
C LEU A 653 31.52 9.16 -14.63
N GLN A 654 31.79 8.84 -13.36
CA GLN A 654 30.80 8.88 -12.28
C GLN A 654 30.61 10.26 -11.67
N ASN A 655 31.47 11.24 -12.00
CA ASN A 655 31.39 12.57 -11.40
C ASN A 655 30.28 13.42 -12.05
N THR A 656 29.29 13.77 -11.23
CA THR A 656 28.09 14.54 -11.61
C THR A 656 28.41 15.85 -12.34
N LEU A 657 29.54 16.51 -12.07
CA LEU A 657 29.90 17.77 -12.72
C LEU A 657 30.22 17.60 -14.21
N TYR A 658 30.80 16.47 -14.62
CA TYR A 658 31.04 16.19 -16.04
C TYR A 658 29.72 15.92 -16.76
N PHE A 659 28.76 15.32 -16.06
CA PHE A 659 27.44 15.05 -16.58
C PHE A 659 26.54 16.29 -16.71
N VAL A 660 26.50 17.16 -15.70
CA VAL A 660 25.62 18.34 -15.68
C VAL A 660 26.13 19.45 -16.60
N PHE A 661 27.45 19.55 -16.79
CA PHE A 661 28.07 20.59 -17.61
C PHE A 661 28.87 20.01 -18.79
N PRO A 662 28.23 19.26 -19.71
CA PRO A 662 28.92 18.61 -20.82
C PRO A 662 29.38 19.63 -21.89
N ILE A 663 28.82 20.83 -21.89
CA ILE A 663 29.26 21.95 -22.75
C ILE A 663 30.68 22.41 -22.43
N LEU A 664 31.15 22.19 -21.19
CA LEU A 664 32.52 22.51 -20.80
C LEU A 664 33.53 21.59 -21.49
N ASP A 665 33.19 20.32 -21.72
CA ASP A 665 34.05 19.38 -22.45
C ASP A 665 34.07 19.69 -23.95
N GLU A 666 32.96 20.22 -24.48
CA GLU A 666 32.83 20.51 -25.90
C GLU A 666 33.47 21.83 -26.33
N LYS A 667 33.16 22.92 -25.61
CA LYS A 667 33.49 24.30 -26.02
C LYS A 667 34.56 24.96 -25.16
N PHE A 668 34.74 24.51 -23.92
CA PHE A 668 35.58 25.20 -22.92
C PHE A 668 36.62 24.29 -22.27
N LEU A 669 37.00 23.20 -22.94
CA LEU A 669 37.95 22.23 -22.39
C LEU A 669 39.29 22.90 -22.03
N TRP A 670 39.67 23.95 -22.75
CA TRP A 670 40.88 24.74 -22.51
C TRP A 670 40.91 25.48 -21.16
N ILE A 671 39.76 25.74 -20.54
CA ILE A 671 39.65 26.47 -19.28
C ILE A 671 40.05 25.58 -18.09
N SER A 672 39.74 24.28 -18.13
CA SER A 672 39.97 23.37 -17.01
C SER A 672 41.13 22.41 -17.29
N SER A 673 42.25 22.61 -16.60
CA SER A 673 43.38 21.66 -16.61
C SER A 673 42.97 20.27 -16.17
N LYS A 674 42.08 20.16 -15.18
CA LYS A 674 41.55 18.88 -14.68
C LYS A 674 40.72 18.14 -15.72
N ARG A 675 39.81 18.81 -16.43
CA ARG A 675 39.04 18.17 -17.53
C ARG A 675 39.96 17.73 -18.66
N ARG A 676 40.95 18.54 -19.04
CA ARG A 676 41.96 18.14 -20.04
C ARG A 676 42.72 16.88 -19.63
N GLN A 677 43.17 16.79 -18.38
CA GLN A 677 43.87 15.60 -17.91
C GLN A 677 42.96 14.36 -17.97
N MET A 678 41.71 14.49 -17.53
CA MET A 678 40.73 13.39 -17.60
C MET A 678 40.51 12.89 -19.04
N HIS A 679 40.42 13.80 -20.01
CA HIS A 679 40.31 13.42 -21.43
C HIS A 679 41.58 12.73 -21.96
N LYS A 680 42.77 13.14 -21.51
CA LYS A 680 44.03 12.48 -21.86
C LYS A 680 44.14 11.08 -21.24
N ASP A 681 43.71 10.93 -20.00
CA ASP A 681 43.69 9.64 -19.30
C ASP A 681 42.73 8.67 -20.01
N LEU A 682 41.56 9.16 -20.45
CA LEU A 682 40.62 8.39 -21.28
C LEU A 682 41.21 8.04 -22.66
N ASP A 683 41.92 8.96 -23.32
CA ASP A 683 42.61 8.66 -24.59
C ASP A 683 43.66 7.57 -24.43
N HIS A 684 44.43 7.62 -23.34
CA HIS A 684 45.40 6.59 -23.01
C HIS A 684 44.71 5.24 -22.82
N PHE A 685 43.63 5.21 -22.02
CA PHE A 685 42.86 3.98 -21.79
C PHE A 685 42.28 3.38 -23.08
N ILE A 686 41.67 4.20 -23.95
CA ILE A 686 41.12 3.75 -25.23
C ILE A 686 42.23 3.14 -26.10
N LYS A 687 43.40 3.78 -26.17
CA LYS A 687 44.55 3.24 -26.89
C LYS A 687 44.99 1.90 -26.32
N MET A 688 45.05 1.74 -25.00
CA MET A 688 45.42 0.46 -24.39
C MET A 688 44.47 -0.66 -24.84
N ILE A 689 43.15 -0.40 -24.87
CA ILE A 689 42.15 -1.34 -25.39
C ILE A 689 42.34 -1.63 -26.89
N GLU A 690 42.61 -0.61 -27.70
CA GLU A 690 42.92 -0.80 -29.14
C GLU A 690 44.13 -1.72 -29.33
N HIS A 691 45.18 -1.58 -28.52
CA HIS A 691 46.34 -2.47 -28.59
C HIS A 691 45.96 -3.93 -28.30
N VAL A 692 45.09 -4.19 -27.31
CA VAL A 692 44.59 -5.56 -27.01
C VAL A 692 43.85 -6.14 -28.22
N ILE A 693 42.96 -5.36 -28.84
CA ILE A 693 42.19 -5.80 -30.02
C ILE A 693 43.12 -6.10 -31.20
N HIS A 694 44.06 -5.21 -31.49
CA HIS A 694 45.00 -5.38 -32.60
C HIS A 694 45.95 -6.55 -32.38
N ALA A 695 46.49 -6.70 -31.16
CA ALA A 695 47.34 -7.83 -30.81
C ALA A 695 46.60 -9.16 -31.02
N ARG A 696 45.34 -9.25 -30.57
CA ARG A 696 44.56 -10.47 -30.71
C ARG A 696 44.21 -10.79 -32.15
N ARG A 697 43.77 -9.78 -32.92
CA ARG A 697 43.46 -9.96 -34.35
C ARG A 697 44.69 -10.42 -35.14
N ASN A 698 45.86 -9.87 -34.85
CA ASN A 698 47.11 -10.29 -35.48
C ASN A 698 47.46 -11.74 -35.17
N GLU A 699 47.31 -12.18 -33.92
CA GLU A 699 47.56 -13.56 -33.52
C GLU A 699 46.65 -14.57 -34.26
N ILE A 700 45.35 -14.25 -34.36
CA ILE A 700 44.38 -15.08 -35.09
C ILE A 700 44.73 -15.16 -36.59
N ASN A 701 45.06 -14.03 -37.20
CA ASN A 701 45.43 -13.97 -38.63
C ASN A 701 46.72 -14.73 -38.95
N LEU A 702 47.67 -14.77 -38.01
CA LEU A 702 48.91 -15.55 -38.13
C LEU A 702 48.70 -17.05 -37.87
N GLY A 703 47.46 -17.50 -37.66
CA GLY A 703 47.12 -18.90 -37.44
C GLY A 703 47.43 -19.40 -36.03
N GLY A 704 47.39 -18.49 -35.04
CA GLY A 704 47.72 -18.74 -33.63
C GLY A 704 47.25 -20.10 -33.12
N TRP A 705 48.20 -20.86 -32.58
CA TRP A 705 48.03 -22.27 -32.18
C TRP A 705 47.21 -22.42 -30.87
N HIS A 706 47.08 -21.34 -30.07
CA HIS A 706 46.49 -21.39 -28.73
C HIS A 706 45.00 -21.74 -28.68
N ASN A 707 44.21 -21.39 -29.70
CA ASN A 707 42.76 -21.61 -29.71
C ASN A 707 42.28 -22.85 -30.50
N LYS A 708 43.18 -23.60 -31.16
CA LYS A 708 42.78 -24.80 -31.93
C LYS A 708 42.51 -26.04 -31.06
N ASN A 709 43.16 -26.13 -29.90
CA ASN A 709 43.09 -27.31 -29.02
C ASN A 709 42.22 -27.10 -27.77
N LEU A 710 41.64 -25.90 -27.58
CA LEU A 710 40.74 -25.62 -26.47
C LEU A 710 39.32 -26.11 -26.80
N GLU A 711 38.63 -26.63 -25.78
CA GLU A 711 37.19 -26.87 -25.85
C GLU A 711 36.49 -25.54 -26.20
N GLU A 712 35.44 -25.57 -27.04
CA GLU A 712 34.80 -24.35 -27.55
C GLU A 712 34.26 -23.46 -26.42
N ASN A 713 33.91 -24.04 -25.26
CA ASN A 713 33.49 -23.30 -24.07
C ASN A 713 34.63 -22.64 -23.28
N GLU A 714 35.88 -22.99 -23.52
CA GLU A 714 37.03 -22.35 -22.88
C GLU A 714 37.66 -21.27 -23.77
N LYS A 715 37.16 -21.07 -25.01
CA LYS A 715 37.59 -19.99 -25.89
C LYS A 715 37.12 -18.63 -25.37
N ASP A 716 37.95 -17.62 -25.58
CA ASP A 716 37.62 -16.24 -25.23
C ASP A 716 36.59 -15.61 -26.18
N ILE A 717 35.81 -14.68 -25.65
CA ILE A 717 34.70 -14.04 -26.38
C ILE A 717 35.20 -13.26 -27.59
N LEU A 718 36.30 -12.52 -27.49
CA LEU A 718 36.87 -11.72 -28.58
C LEU A 718 37.28 -12.59 -29.76
N SER A 719 37.92 -13.72 -29.51
CA SER A 719 38.31 -14.66 -30.57
C SER A 719 37.10 -15.28 -31.25
N LEU A 720 36.07 -15.66 -30.48
CA LEU A 720 34.83 -16.17 -31.06
C LEU A 720 34.14 -15.10 -31.91
N MET A 721 34.19 -13.83 -31.51
CA MET A 721 33.66 -12.72 -32.31
C MET A 721 34.46 -12.50 -33.60
N ILE A 722 35.80 -12.54 -33.56
CA ILE A 722 36.63 -12.40 -34.75
C ILE A 722 36.47 -13.62 -35.68
N GLU A 723 36.39 -14.83 -35.14
CA GLU A 723 36.14 -16.06 -35.91
C GLU A 723 34.73 -16.08 -36.53
N SER A 724 33.75 -15.39 -35.95
CA SER A 724 32.37 -15.36 -36.45
C SER A 724 32.26 -14.79 -37.88
N GLU A 725 33.17 -13.88 -38.24
CA GLU A 725 33.26 -13.30 -39.59
C GLU A 725 33.59 -14.40 -40.61
N ASN A 726 34.55 -15.27 -40.28
CA ASN A 726 34.94 -16.41 -41.10
C ASN A 726 33.84 -17.46 -41.23
N ARG A 727 32.89 -17.50 -40.28
CA ARG A 727 31.72 -18.41 -40.29
C ARG A 727 30.51 -17.82 -41.03
N GLY A 728 30.60 -16.59 -41.55
CA GLY A 728 29.50 -15.91 -42.23
C GLY A 728 28.37 -15.45 -41.29
N GLU A 729 28.64 -15.32 -39.98
CA GLU A 729 27.64 -14.95 -38.98
C GLU A 729 27.34 -13.42 -38.98
N GLY A 730 28.22 -12.62 -39.59
CA GLY A 730 28.14 -11.16 -39.78
C GLY A 730 29.54 -10.55 -39.77
N ILE A 731 29.67 -9.25 -40.09
CA ILE A 731 30.94 -8.51 -40.02
C ILE A 731 30.74 -7.31 -39.10
N LEU A 732 31.69 -7.08 -38.18
CA LEU A 732 31.71 -5.88 -37.36
C LEU A 732 32.79 -4.95 -37.89
N SER A 733 32.45 -3.68 -38.11
CA SER A 733 33.50 -2.68 -38.40
C SER A 733 34.43 -2.50 -37.19
N ASP A 734 35.64 -2.01 -37.43
CA ASP A 734 36.62 -1.79 -36.36
C ASP A 734 36.11 -0.85 -35.27
N GLU A 735 35.35 0.18 -35.66
CA GLU A 735 34.69 1.09 -34.73
C GLU A 735 33.59 0.41 -33.89
N GLU A 736 32.81 -0.48 -34.49
CA GLU A 736 31.79 -1.25 -33.77
C GLU A 736 32.42 -2.27 -32.83
N LEU A 737 33.46 -2.99 -33.27
CA LEU A 737 34.19 -3.92 -32.42
C LEU A 737 34.79 -3.19 -31.23
N LYS A 738 35.55 -2.11 -31.47
CA LYS A 738 36.14 -1.26 -30.41
C LYS A 738 35.07 -0.75 -29.44
N SER A 739 33.96 -0.22 -29.95
CA SER A 739 32.88 0.30 -29.11
C SER A 739 32.23 -0.77 -28.24
N ASN A 740 32.09 -1.99 -28.75
CA ASN A 740 31.54 -3.11 -27.97
C ASN A 740 32.56 -3.69 -26.98
N ILE A 741 33.85 -3.71 -27.29
CA ILE A 741 34.90 -4.13 -26.34
C ILE A 741 35.02 -3.14 -25.18
N LEU A 742 34.97 -1.83 -25.43
CA LEU A 742 34.89 -0.83 -24.36
C LEU A 742 33.65 -1.02 -23.48
N LEU A 743 32.49 -1.30 -24.09
CA LEU A 743 31.27 -1.63 -23.37
C LEU A 743 31.42 -2.91 -22.53
N PHE A 744 32.00 -3.98 -23.07
CA PHE A 744 32.18 -5.25 -22.35
C PHE A 744 33.19 -5.12 -21.23
N PHE A 745 34.26 -4.35 -21.45
CA PHE A 745 35.21 -3.98 -20.40
C PHE A 745 34.44 -3.36 -19.24
N PHE A 746 33.73 -2.25 -19.46
CA PHE A 746 32.99 -1.55 -18.40
C PHE A 746 31.90 -2.41 -17.75
N ALA A 747 31.01 -3.00 -18.56
CA ALA A 747 29.83 -3.70 -18.06
C ALA A 747 30.16 -5.07 -17.44
N GLY A 748 31.23 -5.73 -17.89
CA GLY A 748 31.56 -7.11 -17.54
C GLY A 748 32.18 -7.30 -16.16
N HIS A 749 33.07 -6.39 -15.73
CA HIS A 749 33.80 -6.58 -14.47
C HIS A 749 33.16 -5.85 -13.27
N GLU A 750 32.75 -4.59 -13.42
CA GLU A 750 32.28 -3.75 -12.30
C GLU A 750 30.90 -4.19 -11.79
N THR A 751 30.03 -4.70 -12.67
CA THR A 751 28.73 -5.22 -12.22
C THR A 751 28.89 -6.54 -11.47
N THR A 752 29.68 -7.48 -12.00
CA THR A 752 29.93 -8.77 -11.33
C THR A 752 30.71 -8.59 -10.02
N SER A 753 31.69 -7.68 -9.96
CA SER A 753 32.45 -7.44 -8.72
C SER A 753 31.54 -6.95 -7.59
N ASN A 754 30.66 -5.99 -7.88
CA ASN A 754 29.69 -5.49 -6.91
C ASN A 754 28.69 -6.57 -6.48
N ALA A 755 28.21 -7.41 -7.40
CA ALA A 755 27.33 -8.53 -7.07
C ALA A 755 28.01 -9.54 -6.12
N LEU A 756 29.29 -9.85 -6.37
CA LEU A 756 30.10 -10.72 -5.53
C LEU A 756 30.36 -10.10 -4.16
N SER A 757 30.69 -8.81 -4.09
CA SER A 757 30.83 -8.08 -2.83
C SER A 757 29.56 -8.12 -1.99
N PHE A 758 28.39 -7.93 -2.60
CA PHE A 758 27.11 -8.08 -1.90
C PHE A 758 26.86 -9.52 -1.45
N ALA A 759 27.20 -10.53 -2.26
CA ALA A 759 27.05 -11.93 -1.87
C ALA A 759 27.94 -12.28 -0.66
N ILE A 760 29.20 -11.85 -0.69
CA ILE A 760 30.15 -12.02 0.42
C ILE A 760 29.63 -11.32 1.67
N TYR A 761 29.13 -10.08 1.55
CA TYR A 761 28.49 -9.35 2.66
C TYR A 761 27.34 -10.15 3.30
N TYR A 762 26.41 -10.65 2.49
CA TYR A 762 25.26 -11.39 3.00
C TYR A 762 25.63 -12.71 3.65
N LEU A 763 26.59 -13.43 3.06
CA LEU A 763 27.14 -14.64 3.66
C LEU A 763 27.90 -14.35 4.97
N ALA A 764 28.61 -13.22 5.05
CA ALA A 764 29.28 -12.78 6.28
C ALA A 764 28.29 -12.43 7.40
N LYS A 765 27.13 -11.86 7.02
CA LYS A 765 26.09 -11.42 7.95
C LYS A 765 25.20 -12.56 8.44
N TYR A 766 25.00 -13.60 7.63
CA TYR A 766 24.13 -14.74 7.94
C TYR A 766 24.94 -16.05 7.96
N PRO A 767 25.58 -16.39 9.09
CA PRO A 767 26.41 -17.58 9.22
C PRO A 767 25.69 -18.88 8.86
N ASP A 768 24.41 -19.02 9.22
CA ASP A 768 23.62 -20.23 8.91
C ASP A 768 23.44 -20.45 7.40
N ILE A 769 23.28 -19.36 6.65
CA ILE A 769 23.19 -19.40 5.18
C ILE A 769 24.57 -19.73 4.59
N GLN A 770 25.64 -19.16 5.15
CA GLN A 770 27.01 -19.47 4.76
C GLN A 770 27.32 -20.95 4.95
N GLU A 771 26.94 -21.53 6.08
CA GLU A 771 27.19 -22.94 6.37
C GLU A 771 26.37 -23.87 5.46
N LYS A 772 25.11 -23.52 5.17
CA LYS A 772 24.27 -24.29 4.24
C LYS A 772 24.85 -24.26 2.80
N ALA A 773 25.29 -23.11 2.32
CA ALA A 773 25.94 -22.98 1.01
C ALA A 773 27.30 -23.69 0.96
N ARG A 774 28.06 -23.62 2.05
CA ARG A 774 29.33 -24.33 2.22
C ARG A 774 29.15 -25.84 2.16
N LYS A 775 28.15 -26.37 2.86
CA LYS A 775 27.84 -27.81 2.82
C LYS A 775 27.57 -28.28 1.38
N GLU A 776 26.76 -27.55 0.62
CA GLU A 776 26.54 -27.86 -0.80
C GLU A 776 27.84 -27.82 -1.62
N ALA A 777 28.71 -26.82 -1.41
CA ALA A 777 29.98 -26.73 -2.10
C ALA A 777 30.90 -27.94 -1.80
N ILE A 778 30.95 -28.38 -0.55
CA ILE A 778 31.72 -29.55 -0.11
C ILE A 778 31.13 -30.83 -0.69
N ASP A 779 29.80 -31.00 -0.66
CA ASP A 779 29.13 -32.19 -1.18
C ASP A 779 29.36 -32.38 -2.70
N ILE A 780 29.49 -31.28 -3.45
CA ILE A 780 29.68 -31.31 -4.92
C ILE A 780 31.15 -31.43 -5.34
N LEU A 781 32.05 -30.70 -4.65
CA LEU A 781 33.45 -30.58 -5.05
C LEU A 781 34.37 -31.49 -4.25
N GLY A 782 33.92 -32.05 -3.13
CA GLY A 782 34.70 -32.89 -2.22
C GLY A 782 35.18 -32.15 -0.97
N ALA A 783 35.44 -32.93 0.08
CA ALA A 783 35.93 -32.46 1.38
C ALA A 783 37.46 -32.36 1.46
N ASP A 784 38.18 -32.78 0.42
CA ASP A 784 39.65 -32.77 0.41
C ASP A 784 40.19 -31.36 0.63
N SER A 785 41.26 -31.25 1.43
CA SER A 785 41.97 -30.00 1.72
C SER A 785 42.79 -29.45 0.54
N ALA A 786 42.45 -29.82 -0.68
CA ALA A 786 43.06 -29.33 -1.90
C ALA A 786 42.17 -28.27 -2.58
N ASP A 787 42.82 -27.34 -3.28
CA ASP A 787 42.12 -26.40 -4.16
C ASP A 787 41.63 -27.16 -5.41
N ILE A 788 40.32 -27.42 -5.47
CA ILE A 788 39.68 -28.19 -6.55
C ILE A 788 39.00 -27.22 -7.50
N LEU A 789 39.29 -27.37 -8.79
CA LEU A 789 38.66 -26.59 -9.85
C LEU A 789 37.28 -27.17 -10.18
N PRO A 790 36.19 -26.40 -10.08
CA PRO A 790 34.87 -26.86 -10.50
C PRO A 790 34.84 -27.19 -11.99
N THR A 791 34.10 -28.23 -12.37
CA THR A 791 33.74 -28.49 -13.77
C THR A 791 32.42 -27.83 -14.14
N LEU A 792 32.17 -27.62 -15.44
CA LEU A 792 30.90 -27.10 -15.92
C LEU A 792 29.68 -27.97 -15.50
N ALA A 793 29.88 -29.29 -15.39
CA ALA A 793 28.83 -30.20 -14.92
C ALA A 793 28.54 -30.03 -13.41
N GLN A 794 29.58 -29.81 -12.59
CA GLN A 794 29.43 -29.56 -11.16
C GLN A 794 28.77 -28.21 -10.86
N THR A 795 29.10 -27.15 -11.60
CA THR A 795 28.49 -25.83 -11.38
C THR A 795 26.98 -25.82 -11.63
N LYS A 796 26.47 -26.72 -12.48
CA LYS A 796 25.03 -26.92 -12.70
C LYS A 796 24.32 -27.60 -11.52
N LYS A 797 25.04 -28.29 -10.63
CA LYS A 797 24.49 -28.97 -9.45
C LYS A 797 24.34 -28.04 -8.23
N MET A 798 24.91 -26.84 -8.28
CA MET A 798 24.92 -25.88 -7.17
C MET A 798 23.57 -25.16 -7.06
N VAL A 799 22.59 -25.78 -6.41
CA VAL A 799 21.22 -25.27 -6.31
C VAL A 799 21.15 -24.12 -5.30
N TYR A 800 21.60 -24.33 -4.07
CA TYR A 800 21.49 -23.36 -3.00
C TYR A 800 22.42 -22.14 -3.21
N ILE A 801 23.64 -22.35 -3.71
CA ILE A 801 24.53 -21.23 -4.09
C ILE A 801 23.87 -20.35 -5.16
N ASN A 802 23.19 -20.96 -6.15
CA ASN A 802 22.41 -20.20 -7.12
C ASN A 802 21.25 -19.42 -6.48
N GLN A 803 20.60 -19.98 -5.46
CA GLN A 803 19.53 -19.28 -4.71
C GLN A 803 20.08 -18.10 -3.92
N VAL A 804 21.25 -18.25 -3.27
CA VAL A 804 21.96 -17.15 -2.61
C VAL A 804 22.25 -16.04 -3.61
N MET A 805 22.82 -16.36 -4.77
CA MET A 805 23.11 -15.38 -5.82
C MET A 805 21.85 -14.68 -6.33
N LYS A 806 20.76 -15.43 -6.58
CA LYS A 806 19.48 -14.85 -7.02
C LYS A 806 18.91 -13.88 -5.98
N GLU A 807 18.99 -14.22 -4.70
CA GLU A 807 18.53 -13.35 -3.60
C GLU A 807 19.43 -12.14 -3.40
N THR A 808 20.75 -12.29 -3.53
CA THR A 808 21.70 -11.17 -3.53
C THR A 808 21.36 -10.18 -4.63
N LEU A 809 21.17 -10.64 -5.87
CA LEU A 809 20.82 -9.77 -7.00
C LEU A 809 19.43 -9.14 -6.89
N ARG A 810 18.51 -9.80 -6.15
CA ARG A 810 17.19 -9.24 -5.86
C ARG A 810 17.31 -8.07 -4.89
N ILE A 811 17.91 -8.28 -3.71
CA ILE A 811 17.99 -7.23 -2.68
C ILE A 811 19.00 -6.16 -3.08
N ASN A 812 20.21 -6.55 -3.48
CA ASN A 812 21.28 -5.61 -3.80
C ASN A 812 21.91 -5.96 -5.15
N GLY A 813 21.13 -5.79 -6.22
CA GLY A 813 21.64 -5.80 -7.59
C GLY A 813 22.47 -4.55 -7.90
N PRO A 814 23.60 -4.66 -8.63
CA PRO A 814 24.41 -3.51 -9.03
C PRO A 814 23.68 -2.50 -9.93
N VAL A 815 22.67 -2.97 -10.69
CA VAL A 815 21.90 -2.16 -11.63
C VAL A 815 20.49 -1.95 -11.09
N VAL A 816 20.17 -0.71 -10.72
CA VAL A 816 18.86 -0.34 -10.12
C VAL A 816 17.80 0.09 -11.14
N GLY A 817 18.17 0.26 -12.40
CA GLY A 817 17.25 0.58 -13.50
C GLY A 817 17.88 0.38 -14.87
N VAL A 818 17.04 0.26 -15.91
CA VAL A 818 17.50 0.08 -17.29
C VAL A 818 17.77 1.42 -17.98
N VAL A 819 18.47 1.41 -19.12
CA VAL A 819 18.57 2.59 -20.00
C VAL A 819 17.17 3.10 -20.36
N PRO A 820 16.89 4.41 -20.23
CA PRO A 820 15.59 4.97 -20.58
C PRO A 820 15.17 4.62 -22.00
N ARG A 821 13.87 4.45 -22.21
CA ARG A 821 13.22 4.11 -23.48
C ARG A 821 12.30 5.23 -23.91
N LEU A 822 12.05 5.36 -25.21
CA LEU A 822 11.15 6.36 -25.75
C LEU A 822 9.86 5.67 -26.20
N VAL A 823 8.72 6.17 -25.74
CA VAL A 823 7.41 5.68 -26.16
C VAL A 823 7.11 6.16 -27.58
N THR A 824 6.83 5.25 -28.52
CA THR A 824 6.63 5.61 -29.95
C THR A 824 5.19 5.97 -30.32
N GLU A 825 4.23 5.62 -29.48
CA GLU A 825 2.78 5.87 -29.65
C GLU A 825 2.11 6.01 -28.29
N ASP A 826 0.97 6.70 -28.21
CA ASP A 826 0.22 6.82 -26.95
C ASP A 826 -0.15 5.42 -26.43
N ILE A 827 0.23 5.12 -25.19
CA ILE A 827 0.04 3.79 -24.62
C ILE A 827 -0.54 3.86 -23.21
N VAL A 828 -1.33 2.86 -22.83
CA VAL A 828 -1.85 2.73 -21.47
C VAL A 828 -1.03 1.68 -20.72
N LEU A 829 -0.40 2.08 -19.61
CA LEU A 829 0.32 1.20 -18.67
C LEU A 829 -0.33 1.32 -17.29
N SER A 830 -0.68 0.19 -16.66
CA SER A 830 -1.45 0.15 -15.40
C SER A 830 -2.57 1.21 -15.28
N GLY A 831 -3.33 1.43 -16.35
CA GLY A 831 -4.45 2.39 -16.38
C GLY A 831 -4.06 3.87 -16.54
N THR A 832 -2.76 4.18 -16.72
CA THR A 832 -2.23 5.52 -16.98
C THR A 832 -1.85 5.67 -18.45
N VAL A 833 -2.33 6.74 -19.07
CA VAL A 833 -1.94 7.12 -20.43
C VAL A 833 -0.54 7.74 -20.38
N ILE A 834 0.39 7.11 -21.10
CA ILE A 834 1.73 7.62 -21.34
C ILE A 834 1.77 8.16 -22.78
N PRO A 835 1.89 9.49 -22.96
CA PRO A 835 1.93 10.09 -24.28
C PRO A 835 3.14 9.64 -25.11
N LYS A 836 2.95 9.59 -26.42
CA LYS A 836 4.03 9.44 -27.40
C LYS A 836 5.15 10.45 -27.14
N GLY A 837 6.39 9.99 -27.22
CA GLY A 837 7.58 10.79 -26.99
C GLY A 837 7.98 10.92 -25.52
N SER A 838 7.22 10.34 -24.59
CA SER A 838 7.62 10.31 -23.17
C SER A 838 8.81 9.35 -22.97
N PRO A 839 9.86 9.77 -22.23
CA PRO A 839 10.92 8.87 -21.81
C PRO A 839 10.44 8.03 -20.61
N ILE A 840 10.69 6.73 -20.65
CA ILE A 840 10.26 5.74 -19.67
C ILE A 840 11.42 4.87 -19.19
N THR A 841 11.50 4.64 -17.89
CA THR A 841 12.56 3.88 -17.23
C THR A 841 11.95 2.83 -16.30
N ILE A 842 12.46 1.61 -16.34
CA ILE A 842 12.03 0.54 -15.44
C ILE A 842 12.84 0.66 -14.15
N ASP A 843 12.16 0.78 -13.01
CA ASP A 843 12.78 0.85 -11.69
C ASP A 843 12.93 -0.56 -11.12
N ILE A 844 14.05 -1.20 -11.45
CA ILE A 844 14.35 -2.58 -11.03
C ILE A 844 14.39 -2.64 -9.51
N PHE A 845 15.02 -1.66 -8.84
CA PHE A 845 15.14 -1.67 -7.39
C PHE A 845 13.77 -1.74 -6.71
N ASN A 846 12.83 -0.87 -7.09
CA ASN A 846 11.51 -0.88 -6.46
C ASN A 846 10.69 -2.14 -6.80
N ILE A 847 10.80 -2.67 -8.03
CA ILE A 847 10.15 -3.95 -8.39
C ILE A 847 10.66 -5.09 -7.50
N GLN A 848 11.97 -5.12 -7.24
CA GLN A 848 12.61 -6.16 -6.46
C GLN A 848 12.35 -6.05 -4.95
N HIS A 849 11.89 -4.89 -4.46
CA HIS A 849 11.60 -4.62 -3.04
C HIS A 849 10.12 -4.39 -2.72
N SER A 850 9.24 -4.42 -3.72
CA SER A 850 7.79 -4.26 -3.52
C SER A 850 7.21 -5.49 -2.83
N GLU A 851 6.45 -5.29 -1.74
CA GLU A 851 5.75 -6.38 -1.06
C GLU A 851 4.60 -6.97 -1.90
N LYS A 852 4.16 -6.28 -2.96
CA LYS A 852 3.21 -6.82 -3.94
C LYS A 852 3.80 -7.94 -4.77
N VAL A 853 5.12 -7.95 -4.95
CA VAL A 853 5.85 -8.92 -5.76
C VAL A 853 6.57 -9.94 -4.87
N TRP A 854 7.15 -9.48 -3.75
CA TRP A 854 8.00 -10.29 -2.89
C TRP A 854 7.49 -10.33 -1.46
N LYS A 855 7.07 -11.50 -0.98
CA LYS A 855 6.71 -11.68 0.44
C LYS A 855 7.93 -11.44 1.34
N ASN A 856 7.76 -10.58 2.35
CA ASN A 856 8.83 -10.12 3.23
C ASN A 856 10.04 -9.60 2.42
N ALA A 857 9.78 -8.64 1.52
CA ALA A 857 10.72 -8.19 0.50
C ALA A 857 12.08 -7.72 1.06
N ASN A 858 12.10 -7.21 2.30
CA ASN A 858 13.30 -6.69 2.94
C ASN A 858 14.14 -7.75 3.67
N VAL A 859 13.64 -8.99 3.77
CA VAL A 859 14.36 -10.10 4.41
C VAL A 859 15.18 -10.86 3.37
N PHE A 860 16.48 -11.01 3.64
CA PHE A 860 17.36 -11.87 2.84
C PHE A 860 17.05 -13.34 3.11
N ASN A 861 16.39 -13.98 2.14
CA ASN A 861 15.98 -15.38 2.25
C ASN A 861 16.23 -16.11 0.91
N PRO A 862 17.35 -16.84 0.76
CA PRO A 862 17.63 -17.65 -0.42
C PRO A 862 16.58 -18.73 -0.69
N ASP A 863 15.97 -19.30 0.36
CA ASP A 863 15.01 -20.41 0.22
C ASP A 863 13.72 -20.00 -0.52
N ARG A 864 13.50 -18.70 -0.79
CA ARG A 864 12.40 -18.25 -1.65
C ARG A 864 12.50 -18.73 -3.09
N PHE A 865 13.68 -19.18 -3.51
CA PHE A 865 13.94 -19.69 -4.86
C PHE A 865 13.98 -21.25 -4.91
N THR A 866 13.28 -21.94 -4.01
CA THR A 866 13.30 -23.42 -3.86
C THR A 866 12.25 -24.18 -4.68
N THR A 867 11.18 -23.55 -5.15
CA THR A 867 10.12 -24.22 -5.91
C THR A 867 10.48 -24.40 -7.38
N LYS A 868 10.07 -25.55 -7.96
CA LYS A 868 10.17 -25.93 -9.38
C LYS A 868 9.37 -25.02 -10.34
N ASP A 869 8.91 -23.86 -9.90
CA ASP A 869 8.27 -22.84 -10.72
C ASP A 869 9.30 -22.00 -11.48
N GLU A 870 10.30 -22.63 -12.11
CA GLU A 870 11.25 -21.97 -13.02
C GLU A 870 10.60 -21.48 -14.33
N GLY A 871 9.28 -21.22 -14.32
CA GLY A 871 8.52 -20.69 -15.45
C GLY A 871 7.05 -20.34 -15.13
N GLY A 872 6.66 -20.26 -13.85
CA GLY A 872 5.31 -19.86 -13.43
C GLY A 872 5.17 -18.35 -13.27
N GLU A 873 3.96 -17.83 -13.42
CA GLU A 873 3.61 -16.39 -13.38
C GLU A 873 4.12 -15.63 -12.13
N ASP A 874 4.54 -16.35 -11.08
CA ASP A 874 5.04 -15.83 -9.79
C ASP A 874 6.49 -15.29 -9.80
N LEU A 875 7.32 -15.59 -10.81
CA LEU A 875 8.69 -15.03 -10.93
C LEU A 875 8.80 -13.82 -11.87
N ALA A 876 7.67 -13.26 -12.34
CA ALA A 876 7.65 -12.14 -13.29
C ALA A 876 8.42 -10.89 -12.79
N GLY A 877 8.66 -10.77 -11.48
CA GLY A 877 9.38 -9.66 -10.86
C GLY A 877 10.91 -9.76 -10.83
N TRP A 878 11.51 -10.95 -11.02
CA TRP A 878 12.97 -11.08 -10.94
C TRP A 878 13.65 -10.67 -12.25
N ILE A 879 14.09 -9.41 -12.32
CA ILE A 879 14.64 -8.81 -13.55
C ILE A 879 16.01 -8.11 -13.37
N PRO A 880 16.97 -8.63 -12.58
CA PRO A 880 18.25 -7.94 -12.37
C PRO A 880 19.11 -7.85 -13.65
N PHE A 881 18.86 -8.74 -14.62
CA PHE A 881 19.51 -8.74 -15.94
C PHE A 881 18.61 -8.14 -17.04
N GLY A 882 17.49 -7.51 -16.68
CA GLY A 882 16.40 -7.19 -17.60
C GLY A 882 15.69 -8.45 -18.09
N ASN A 883 14.97 -8.33 -19.21
CA ASN A 883 14.18 -9.41 -19.80
C ASN A 883 13.99 -9.17 -21.32
N GLY A 884 13.45 -10.16 -22.04
CA GLY A 884 13.14 -10.10 -23.47
C GLY A 884 14.40 -10.12 -24.36
N ALA A 885 14.24 -9.70 -25.61
CA ALA A 885 15.33 -9.73 -26.61
C ALA A 885 16.57 -8.86 -26.22
N ARG A 886 16.36 -7.92 -25.29
CA ARG A 886 17.35 -6.98 -24.76
C ARG A 886 17.92 -7.39 -23.38
N GLN A 887 17.65 -8.61 -22.92
CA GLN A 887 18.28 -9.16 -21.71
C GLN A 887 19.81 -9.12 -21.82
N CYS A 888 20.47 -8.94 -20.68
CA CYS A 888 21.93 -8.90 -20.59
C CYS A 888 22.59 -10.07 -21.34
N ILE A 889 23.51 -9.74 -22.25
CA ILE A 889 24.24 -10.75 -23.04
C ILE A 889 25.16 -11.60 -22.16
N GLY A 890 25.75 -10.99 -21.13
CA GLY A 890 26.70 -11.62 -20.23
C GLY A 890 26.06 -12.33 -19.03
N MET A 891 24.74 -12.51 -19.00
CA MET A 891 24.05 -13.11 -17.83
C MET A 891 24.64 -14.47 -17.46
N ASN A 892 24.75 -15.39 -18.43
CA ASN A 892 25.23 -16.75 -18.16
C ASN A 892 26.72 -16.75 -17.77
N PHE A 893 27.51 -15.88 -18.40
CA PHE A 893 28.93 -15.70 -18.10
C PHE A 893 29.12 -15.23 -16.65
N SER A 894 28.46 -14.13 -16.26
CA SER A 894 28.54 -13.57 -14.90
C SER A 894 28.02 -14.56 -13.84
N LEU A 895 26.93 -15.29 -14.12
CA LEU A 895 26.44 -16.29 -13.17
C LEU A 895 27.39 -17.49 -13.03
N ALA A 896 28.10 -17.89 -14.09
CA ALA A 896 29.11 -18.95 -13.99
C ALA A 896 30.35 -18.48 -13.21
N GLU A 897 30.81 -17.28 -13.52
CA GLU A 897 31.88 -16.58 -12.81
C GLU A 897 31.59 -16.52 -11.29
N GLN A 898 30.39 -16.08 -10.91
CA GLN A 898 29.94 -16.02 -9.52
C GLN A 898 29.87 -17.39 -8.84
N ARG A 899 29.33 -18.41 -9.52
CA ARG A 899 29.24 -19.78 -8.97
C ARG A 899 30.61 -20.35 -8.66
N VAL A 900 31.57 -20.20 -9.58
CA VAL A 900 32.93 -20.71 -9.40
C VAL A 900 33.60 -20.00 -8.23
N MET A 901 33.56 -18.67 -8.19
CA MET A 901 34.14 -17.92 -7.08
C MET A 901 33.55 -18.35 -5.74
N LEU A 902 32.22 -18.25 -5.58
CA LEU A 902 31.56 -18.47 -4.29
C LEU A 902 31.76 -19.91 -3.80
N SER A 903 31.63 -20.91 -4.69
CA SER A 903 31.82 -22.31 -4.29
C SER A 903 33.25 -22.62 -3.83
N MET A 904 34.26 -22.06 -4.49
CA MET A 904 35.65 -22.24 -4.08
C MET A 904 35.97 -21.46 -2.80
N LEU A 905 35.49 -20.21 -2.68
CA LEU A 905 35.68 -19.38 -1.49
C LEU A 905 35.02 -20.03 -0.25
N LEU A 906 33.78 -20.53 -0.39
CA LEU A 906 33.06 -21.29 0.65
C LEU A 906 33.79 -22.59 1.04
N ARG A 907 34.62 -23.20 0.19
CA ARG A 907 35.39 -24.37 0.66
C ARG A 907 36.54 -23.92 1.55
N LYS A 908 37.30 -22.92 1.12
CA LYS A 908 38.60 -22.54 1.69
C LYS A 908 38.50 -21.67 2.96
N PHE A 909 37.51 -20.79 3.03
CA PHE A 909 37.41 -19.80 4.11
C PHE A 909 36.05 -19.81 4.80
N ASP A 910 36.09 -19.49 6.09
CA ASP A 910 34.96 -18.96 6.85
C ASP A 910 35.14 -17.44 6.99
N TRP A 911 34.08 -16.65 6.95
CA TRP A 911 34.23 -15.19 7.04
C TRP A 911 33.06 -14.49 7.70
N LYS A 912 33.34 -13.31 8.27
CA LYS A 912 32.39 -12.50 9.03
C LYS A 912 32.70 -11.01 8.89
N LEU A 913 31.72 -10.17 9.24
CA LEU A 913 31.93 -8.73 9.31
C LEU A 913 32.78 -8.36 10.54
N PRO A 914 33.69 -7.36 10.42
CA PRO A 914 34.38 -6.81 11.58
C PRO A 914 33.41 -6.24 12.60
N GLN A 915 33.75 -6.30 13.89
CA GLN A 915 32.86 -5.86 14.99
C GLN A 915 32.39 -4.39 14.82
N ASN A 916 33.25 -3.53 14.29
CA ASN A 916 32.97 -2.11 14.07
C ASN A 916 32.58 -1.77 12.62
N SER A 917 32.16 -2.76 11.83
CA SER A 917 31.79 -2.55 10.43
C SER A 917 30.64 -1.55 10.29
N MET A 918 30.79 -0.59 9.37
CA MET A 918 29.70 0.33 9.02
C MET A 918 28.48 -0.39 8.41
N HIS A 919 28.66 -1.64 7.99
CA HIS A 919 27.65 -2.47 7.36
C HIS A 919 26.93 -3.44 8.32
N ALA A 920 27.22 -3.37 9.63
CA ALA A 920 26.70 -4.31 10.63
C ALA A 920 25.16 -4.44 10.59
N ASN A 921 24.45 -3.32 10.48
CA ASN A 921 22.98 -3.29 10.43
C ASN A 921 22.44 -3.54 9.02
N GLN A 922 22.97 -2.82 8.03
CA GLN A 922 22.61 -2.93 6.61
C GLN A 922 23.81 -2.52 5.77
N VAL A 923 23.93 -3.06 4.55
CA VAL A 923 25.03 -2.65 3.67
C VAL A 923 24.81 -1.21 3.24
N VAL A 924 25.89 -0.45 3.24
CA VAL A 924 25.88 0.98 2.92
C VAL A 924 26.34 1.10 1.48
N PRO A 925 25.49 1.57 0.57
CA PRO A 925 25.85 1.68 -0.83
C PRO A 925 26.79 2.87 -1.08
N LYS A 926 27.68 2.71 -2.05
CA LYS A 926 28.46 3.79 -2.64
C LYS A 926 27.54 4.64 -3.53
N THR A 927 27.58 5.95 -3.34
CA THR A 927 26.85 6.88 -4.22
C THR A 927 27.51 6.89 -5.59
N ALA A 928 26.80 6.39 -6.60
CA ALA A 928 27.27 6.36 -7.97
C ALA A 928 26.09 6.58 -8.94
N ALA A 929 26.39 7.12 -10.12
CA ALA A 929 25.37 7.56 -11.06
C ALA A 929 24.78 6.40 -11.87
N PHE A 930 25.50 5.30 -12.06
CA PHE A 930 25.13 4.20 -12.97
C PHE A 930 25.08 2.81 -12.33
N ILE A 931 26.06 2.46 -11.49
CA ILE A 931 26.22 1.13 -10.89
C ILE A 931 26.37 1.34 -9.38
N ILE A 932 25.65 0.57 -8.57
CA ILE A 932 25.73 0.62 -7.12
C ILE A 932 26.56 -0.55 -6.60
N GLY A 933 27.45 -0.27 -5.66
CA GLY A 933 28.25 -1.25 -4.94
C GLY A 933 28.28 -0.93 -3.44
N PRO A 934 28.78 -1.82 -2.58
CA PRO A 934 28.99 -1.50 -1.18
C PRO A 934 30.16 -0.51 -1.03
N LYS A 935 29.99 0.49 -0.16
CA LYS A 935 31.02 1.49 0.14
C LYS A 935 32.02 0.92 1.15
N ASP A 936 33.29 0.79 0.76
CA ASP A 936 34.41 0.43 1.65
C ASP A 936 34.12 -0.85 2.47
N LEU A 937 33.80 -1.96 1.79
CA LEU A 937 33.41 -3.22 2.43
C LEU A 937 34.64 -4.01 2.90
N HIS A 938 34.87 -4.01 4.21
CA HIS A 938 35.90 -4.82 4.86
C HIS A 938 35.31 -6.08 5.51
N VAL A 939 36.02 -7.22 5.36
CA VAL A 939 35.61 -8.55 5.86
C VAL A 939 36.79 -9.28 6.48
N GLU A 940 36.55 -9.98 7.59
CA GLU A 940 37.54 -10.85 8.25
C GLU A 940 37.36 -12.29 7.73
N PHE A 941 38.43 -12.87 7.18
CA PHE A 941 38.50 -14.25 6.71
C PHE A 941 39.30 -15.13 7.67
N LYS A 942 38.81 -16.35 7.87
CA LYS A 942 39.46 -17.42 8.62
C LYS A 942 39.63 -18.64 7.73
N LYS A 943 40.88 -19.02 7.49
CA LYS A 943 41.22 -20.19 6.68
C LYS A 943 40.74 -21.47 7.36
N ARG A 944 40.20 -22.41 6.56
CA ARG A 944 39.71 -23.71 7.04
C ARG A 944 40.72 -24.83 6.88
N TYR A 945 41.52 -24.79 5.82
CA TYR A 945 42.60 -25.73 5.53
C TYR A 945 43.71 -25.05 4.74
#